data_AF-A0A212LL89-F1
#
_entry.id   AF-A0A212LL89-F1
#
_cell.length_a   1.000
_cell.length_b   1.000
_cell.length_c   1.000
_cell.angle_alpha   90.00
_cell.angle_beta   90.00
_cell.angle_gamma   90.00
#
_symmetry.space_group_name_H-M   'P 1'
#
loop_
_entity.id
_entity.type
_entity.pdbx_description
1 polymer ?
#
loop_
_entity_poly.entity_id
_entity_poly.type
_entity_poly.pdbx_seq_one_letter_code
_entity_poly.pdbx_strand_id
1 'polypeptide(L)'
;MLSLTQIDPMALAWMGAIFLFFGEVAALMSLPSLVRVVVWSTIAEIGYILIGIGLGGEAGLTGAYMHFGYQIIMRGLVVAAGWYIIRRTGSSRLDDLAGSGHRMPVAATLFGFGMFSVMGLSPFKGSFSKFLVLYAAIEQGHWAIALVGTAASIVAAYYYLVVIQRVCLEHPARRVELKDAPALALPIAWALAAVTALISVFPLPFQHAAEALAGAASGVPEFESPWALLVLVPYIGGFAIYGLGHISTRARDIGAVILAVATLALVVFDTSLDPASRVFALVFAGITAVMIVYSVGYMARAEWTNRYYFFAFLMIGSLLGLTTAHEMGNFYVYWELMTWTSYFLVIHEQNQKSLRAGLIYFMMCASGAYLMHFGILLTHAEIGSFEFAALADKVGTISPVAGLVIALCFFAGFAVKAGVWPVHSWLPIAHPAAPSSISGPLSGILTKAGVFGLVKVLFIVIGVPALSTFTGWGVSLEVVLIGLGLITLLYGEIRALFETEIKRMLAFSTLAQVGEIVAVLGIGTALATDASLLHVTNHAVMKTLLFFAAGAFIMQTGRRNIADLAGVGRVMPFTAGCYALATVSIMGLPPFSGFVSKFLMVYAAAEAGHYEVAIGLLVGGIIAVVYYLRVVGMLFFRPWKGEAGVKEAPLPMLIAVGVLAAAIIFGGFVPSFQLDLVGAVGAEVAARSGLAAAALPSLVMSWTLPATIAFLGAVAVWLVGRKSVEQAGWLAVAVLVAAFLAVIFTAPAYDTLSFWFAVLIAGVGALNMLHATAYLAHNHAQPRFFAAFGIMIAGLLGMTAAKDIFTFFGFWELMSSWALWAAIIHEENDEARREGFKYFFFNTIGASFMFLGVAALAAHAGTFDLVEIGQKALDMPLATLAIGIVPVFIGLVMKAAMLPVRIDVQMHPALAPTPVSGYISAVLLKSGPWGVLKLFSLFGGSAVFLRLGGEIGGVPALIDIIAVIAGITVVYAGAMAVVQNGIKLLLIYSTVSQLGYVLMALCLGTSLGVAGGLFHFVNHMFLKDTLFLVAGAVMVKSHASQLDELGGLGRKMPITFGFFLFAGLSLAGVPPLNGFSSKWMIFSAAFESGHWALGAGAMLSSLFTLAAVLKFAHAAFMGAPTQKALAAEEAPLSMLLPMGVLVGASVLLGFFPGLALVPIAKMQTELGLTPIDASIFGPLPGAGGWSPLALSLLVLIVAAVFIPWMRLAHRGVQKSGLHFAGATPDDFRPEAGGRVGTANLFESPTAAIRGLLAGKPAKANEQH
;
A
#
# COMPACT_ATOMS: atom_id res chain seq x y z
N MET A 1 7.28 73.70 -0.98
CA MET A 1 6.36 73.30 0.11
C MET A 1 4.98 73.09 -0.49
N LEU A 2 4.65 71.85 -0.87
CA LEU A 2 3.27 71.42 -1.07
C LEU A 2 2.84 70.84 0.27
N SER A 3 1.80 71.41 0.88
CA SER A 3 1.28 70.94 2.15
C SER A 3 0.72 69.53 1.98
N LEU A 4 1.27 68.54 2.68
CA LEU A 4 0.74 67.17 2.73
C LEU A 4 -0.72 67.09 3.24
N THR A 5 -1.28 68.21 3.72
CA THR A 5 -2.69 68.32 4.14
C THR A 5 -3.69 68.50 3.00
N GLN A 6 -3.26 68.57 1.73
CA GLN A 6 -4.17 68.71 0.57
C GLN A 6 -4.28 67.45 -0.31
N ILE A 7 -3.58 66.36 0.02
CA ILE A 7 -3.68 65.10 -0.74
C ILE A 7 -4.84 64.29 -0.17
N ASP A 8 -5.77 63.86 -1.03
CA ASP A 8 -6.85 62.94 -0.67
C ASP A 8 -6.26 61.66 -0.03
N PRO A 9 -6.65 61.30 1.22
CA PRO A 9 -6.11 60.13 1.92
C PRO A 9 -6.25 58.83 1.12
N MET A 10 -7.33 58.66 0.37
CA MET A 10 -7.52 57.46 -0.46
C MET A 10 -6.58 57.45 -1.68
N ALA A 11 -6.38 58.61 -2.30
CA ALA A 11 -5.36 58.77 -3.35
C ALA A 11 -3.94 58.48 -2.80
N LEU A 12 -3.66 58.85 -1.54
CA LEU A 12 -2.41 58.52 -0.86
C LEU A 12 -2.26 56.99 -0.65
N ALA A 13 -3.34 56.30 -0.25
CA ALA A 13 -3.32 54.85 -0.08
C ALA A 13 -3.10 54.10 -1.41
N TRP A 14 -3.77 54.53 -2.49
CA TRP A 14 -3.56 53.96 -3.83
C TRP A 14 -2.17 54.28 -4.39
N MET A 15 -1.64 55.48 -4.15
CA MET A 15 -0.25 55.80 -4.49
C MET A 15 0.71 54.88 -3.73
N GLY A 16 0.43 54.60 -2.45
CA GLY A 16 1.15 53.61 -1.65
C GLY A 16 1.09 52.20 -2.25
N ALA A 17 -0.09 51.73 -2.67
CA ALA A 17 -0.26 50.43 -3.33
C ALA A 17 0.50 50.32 -4.65
N ILE A 18 0.53 51.39 -5.45
CA ILE A 18 1.31 51.48 -6.69
C ILE A 18 2.80 51.41 -6.37
N PHE A 19 3.28 52.20 -5.41
CA PHE A 19 4.69 52.20 -5.00
C PHE A 19 5.12 50.83 -4.47
N LEU A 20 4.26 50.20 -3.69
CA LEU A 20 4.46 48.84 -3.19
C LEU A 20 4.64 47.86 -4.35
N PHE A 21 3.64 47.72 -5.23
CA PHE A 21 3.70 46.71 -6.29
C PHE A 21 4.83 46.95 -7.30
N PHE A 22 4.95 48.17 -7.83
CA PHE A 22 5.99 48.49 -8.81
C PHE A 22 7.38 48.50 -8.18
N GLY A 23 7.50 48.89 -6.90
CA GLY A 23 8.75 48.80 -6.15
C GLY A 23 9.23 47.36 -6.02
N GLU A 24 8.35 46.43 -5.65
CA GLU A 24 8.70 45.00 -5.55
C GLU A 24 9.07 44.39 -6.92
N VAL A 25 8.33 44.74 -7.97
CA VAL A 25 8.64 44.30 -9.34
C VAL A 25 9.97 44.89 -9.84
N ALA A 26 10.23 46.17 -9.57
CA ALA A 26 11.50 46.83 -9.91
C ALA A 26 12.68 46.24 -9.14
N ALA A 27 12.48 45.86 -7.88
CA ALA A 27 13.48 45.14 -7.08
C ALA A 27 13.80 43.78 -7.70
N LEU A 28 12.78 43.02 -8.10
CA LEU A 28 12.93 41.75 -8.82
C LEU A 28 13.69 41.90 -10.14
N MET A 29 13.34 42.90 -10.95
CA MET A 29 14.03 43.19 -12.22
C MET A 29 15.48 43.68 -12.01
N SER A 30 15.81 44.14 -10.81
CA SER A 30 17.13 44.66 -10.43
C SER A 30 18.03 43.63 -9.75
N LEU A 31 17.62 42.36 -9.68
CA LEU A 31 18.34 41.25 -9.03
C LEU A 31 19.86 41.20 -9.27
N PRO A 32 20.41 41.51 -10.46
CA PRO A 32 21.86 41.48 -10.68
C PRO A 32 22.67 42.43 -9.77
N SER A 33 22.06 43.45 -9.17
CA SER A 33 22.73 44.47 -8.36
C SER A 33 22.07 44.63 -6.99
N LEU A 34 22.75 44.19 -5.92
CA LEU A 34 22.20 44.20 -4.56
C LEU A 34 21.74 45.61 -4.12
N VAL A 35 22.54 46.65 -4.42
CA VAL A 35 22.18 48.04 -4.06
C VAL A 35 20.86 48.47 -4.67
N ARG A 36 20.59 48.10 -5.93
CA ARG A 36 19.34 48.46 -6.61
C ARG A 36 18.16 47.70 -6.03
N VAL A 37 18.32 46.42 -5.71
CA VAL A 37 17.31 45.61 -5.02
C VAL A 37 16.93 46.25 -3.69
N VAL A 38 17.92 46.64 -2.88
CA VAL A 38 17.68 47.29 -1.58
C VAL A 38 16.99 48.65 -1.74
N VAL A 39 17.37 49.47 -2.73
CA VAL A 39 16.72 50.77 -3.00
C VAL A 39 15.26 50.57 -3.43
N TRP A 40 14.98 49.72 -4.41
CA TRP A 40 13.62 49.51 -4.91
C TRP A 40 12.71 48.82 -3.88
N SER A 41 13.23 47.84 -3.13
CA SER A 41 12.48 47.25 -2.01
C SER A 41 12.21 48.27 -0.90
N THR A 42 13.10 49.22 -0.64
CA THR A 42 12.83 50.30 0.31
C THR A 42 11.71 51.23 -0.18
N ILE A 43 11.66 51.54 -1.47
CA ILE A 43 10.54 52.29 -2.08
C ILE A 43 9.24 51.52 -1.94
N ALA A 44 9.26 50.20 -2.16
CA ALA A 44 8.10 49.35 -2.00
C ALA A 44 7.54 49.40 -0.57
N GLU A 45 8.42 49.42 0.43
CA GLU A 45 8.02 49.33 1.84
C GLU A 45 7.60 50.70 2.40
N ILE A 46 8.06 51.80 1.80
CA ILE A 46 7.40 53.11 1.95
C ILE A 46 5.94 53.04 1.47
N GLY A 47 5.65 52.22 0.46
CA GLY A 47 4.29 51.94 0.01
C GLY A 47 3.37 51.45 1.14
N TYR A 48 3.81 50.52 1.99
CA TYR A 48 3.04 50.09 3.17
C TYR A 48 2.75 51.23 4.15
N ILE A 49 3.72 52.11 4.38
CA ILE A 49 3.55 53.29 5.25
C ILE A 49 2.51 54.24 4.67
N LEU A 50 2.58 54.52 3.37
CA LEU A 50 1.64 55.38 2.67
C LEU A 50 0.22 54.78 2.64
N ILE A 51 0.10 53.46 2.48
CA ILE A 51 -1.18 52.75 2.60
C ILE A 51 -1.77 52.96 3.99
N GLY A 52 -1.01 52.69 5.05
CA GLY A 52 -1.51 52.82 6.43
C GLY A 52 -1.87 54.26 6.81
N ILE A 53 -1.08 55.26 6.39
CA ILE A 53 -1.39 56.68 6.60
C ILE A 53 -2.63 57.11 5.79
N GLY A 54 -2.73 56.66 4.54
CA GLY A 54 -3.84 57.01 3.64
C GLY A 54 -5.18 56.40 4.06
N LEU A 55 -5.17 55.17 4.55
CA LEU A 55 -6.37 54.52 5.12
C LEU A 55 -6.76 55.15 6.47
N GLY A 56 -5.78 55.63 7.24
CA GLY A 56 -6.04 56.17 8.58
C GLY A 56 -6.57 55.11 9.54
N GLY A 57 -7.34 55.56 10.55
CA GLY A 57 -7.84 54.69 11.61
C GLY A 57 -6.75 54.17 12.56
N GLU A 58 -7.17 53.56 13.67
CA GLU A 58 -6.24 53.13 14.72
C GLU A 58 -5.27 52.05 14.21
N ALA A 59 -5.77 51.03 13.50
CA ALA A 59 -4.95 49.95 12.96
C ALA A 59 -4.04 50.40 11.80
N GLY A 60 -4.54 51.25 10.90
CA GLY A 60 -3.78 51.72 9.73
C GLY A 60 -2.62 52.63 10.13
N LEU A 61 -2.86 53.60 11.02
CA LEU A 61 -1.82 54.51 11.53
C LEU A 61 -0.81 53.78 12.41
N THR A 62 -1.27 52.94 13.34
CA THR A 62 -0.37 52.12 14.19
C THR A 62 0.49 51.22 13.32
N GLY A 63 -0.11 50.52 12.34
CA GLY A 63 0.60 49.69 11.38
C GLY A 63 1.67 50.47 10.61
N ALA A 64 1.36 51.68 10.14
CA ALA A 64 2.32 52.53 9.44
C ALA A 64 3.50 52.96 10.31
N TYR A 65 3.26 53.40 11.56
CA TYR A 65 4.33 53.79 12.49
C TYR A 65 5.19 52.61 12.92
N MET A 66 4.57 51.47 13.22
CA MET A 66 5.30 50.23 13.50
C MET A 66 6.14 49.81 12.29
N HIS A 67 5.57 49.84 11.08
CA HIS A 67 6.27 49.47 9.87
C HIS A 67 7.48 50.37 9.62
N PHE A 68 7.31 51.68 9.79
CA PHE A 68 8.40 52.65 9.67
C PHE A 68 9.56 52.35 10.62
N GLY A 69 9.28 52.14 11.91
CA GLY A 69 10.35 51.85 12.87
C GLY A 69 10.98 50.47 12.70
N TYR A 70 10.21 49.43 12.33
CA TYR A 70 10.76 48.13 11.94
C TYR A 70 11.69 48.26 10.73
N GLN A 71 11.30 49.00 9.70
CA GLN A 71 12.12 49.20 8.52
C GLN A 71 13.39 49.99 8.84
N ILE A 72 13.36 51.01 9.69
CA ILE A 72 14.59 51.73 10.12
C ILE A 72 15.61 50.76 10.72
N ILE A 73 15.16 49.88 11.62
CA ILE A 73 16.04 48.98 12.35
C ILE A 73 16.48 47.81 11.46
N MET A 74 15.52 47.08 10.88
CA MET A 74 15.77 45.86 10.11
C MET A 74 16.42 46.16 8.75
N ARG A 75 15.99 47.21 8.04
CA ARG A 75 16.67 47.64 6.81
C ARG A 75 18.02 48.27 7.12
N GLY A 76 18.13 48.99 8.23
CA GLY A 76 19.42 49.48 8.75
C GLY A 76 20.42 48.34 8.93
N LEU A 77 19.98 47.20 9.49
CA LEU A 77 20.79 45.99 9.61
C LEU A 77 21.22 45.45 8.25
N VAL A 78 20.29 45.32 7.29
CA VAL A 78 20.57 44.88 5.92
C VAL A 78 21.60 45.80 5.24
N VAL A 79 21.45 47.11 5.38
CA VAL A 79 22.35 48.11 4.79
C VAL A 79 23.71 48.09 5.46
N ALA A 80 23.79 48.03 6.79
CA ALA A 80 25.07 47.99 7.53
C ALA A 80 25.88 46.72 7.20
N ALA A 81 25.23 45.55 7.27
CA ALA A 81 25.86 44.28 6.94
C ALA A 81 26.18 44.17 5.43
N GLY A 82 25.26 44.61 4.57
CA GLY A 82 25.45 44.64 3.12
C GLY A 82 26.56 45.59 2.68
N TRP A 83 26.69 46.75 3.33
CA TRP A 83 27.76 47.71 3.07
C TRP A 83 29.13 47.15 3.44
N TYR A 84 29.21 46.46 4.58
CA TYR A 84 30.42 45.73 4.96
C TYR A 84 30.80 44.68 3.91
N ILE A 85 29.83 43.88 3.46
CA ILE A 85 30.04 42.84 2.44
C ILE A 85 30.49 43.46 1.10
N ILE A 86 29.79 44.48 0.59
CA ILE A 86 30.08 45.16 -0.69
C ILE A 86 31.46 45.83 -0.67
N ARG A 87 31.82 46.50 0.44
CA ARG A 87 33.14 47.15 0.56
C ARG A 87 34.26 46.12 0.59
N ARG A 88 34.06 45.01 1.31
CA ARG A 88 35.01 43.91 1.38
C ARG A 88 35.21 43.23 0.03
N THR A 89 34.14 43.00 -0.74
CA THR A 89 34.23 42.37 -2.07
C THR A 89 34.61 43.35 -3.18
N GLY A 90 34.42 44.65 -2.97
CA GLY A 90 34.65 45.69 -3.96
C GLY A 90 33.64 45.74 -5.11
N SER A 91 32.50 45.04 -4.99
CA SER A 91 31.44 44.97 -6.02
C SER A 91 30.06 44.89 -5.39
N SER A 92 29.07 45.50 -6.04
CA SER A 92 27.65 45.40 -5.66
C SER A 92 26.88 44.38 -6.50
N ARG A 93 27.54 43.69 -7.44
CA ARG A 93 26.92 42.69 -8.31
C ARG A 93 26.67 41.41 -7.52
N LEU A 94 25.47 40.84 -7.65
CA LEU A 94 25.07 39.67 -6.88
C LEU A 94 25.98 38.46 -7.14
N ASP A 95 26.49 38.31 -8.36
CA ASP A 95 27.45 37.24 -8.72
C ASP A 95 28.79 37.35 -7.97
N ASP A 96 29.24 38.57 -7.65
CA ASP A 96 30.49 38.81 -6.91
C ASP A 96 30.31 38.68 -5.40
N LEU A 97 29.10 38.94 -4.94
CA LEU A 97 28.67 38.74 -3.56
C LEU A 97 28.32 37.28 -3.27
N ALA A 98 28.15 36.45 -4.29
CA ALA A 98 27.78 35.07 -4.14
C ALA A 98 28.79 34.30 -3.27
N GLY A 99 28.30 33.54 -2.29
CA GLY A 99 29.16 32.84 -1.32
C GLY A 99 29.95 33.73 -0.38
N SER A 100 29.45 34.93 -0.09
CA SER A 100 29.95 35.74 1.02
C SER A 100 29.77 35.04 2.37
N GLY A 101 28.80 34.14 2.51
CA GLY A 101 28.61 33.31 3.71
C GLY A 101 29.81 32.43 4.06
N HIS A 102 30.58 31.98 3.09
CA HIS A 102 31.78 31.18 3.34
C HIS A 102 33.02 32.05 3.60
N ARG A 103 33.05 33.26 3.03
CA ARG A 103 34.16 34.21 3.15
C ARG A 103 34.07 35.06 4.42
N MET A 104 32.85 35.44 4.80
CA MET A 104 32.52 36.41 5.84
C MET A 104 31.27 35.92 6.61
N PRO A 105 31.36 34.78 7.32
CA PRO A 105 30.20 34.07 7.87
C PRO A 105 29.36 34.93 8.83
N VAL A 106 30.00 35.71 9.69
CA VAL A 106 29.30 36.59 10.64
C VAL A 106 28.50 37.68 9.91
N ALA A 107 29.15 38.43 9.02
CA ALA A 107 28.50 39.51 8.29
C ALA A 107 27.36 38.99 7.39
N ALA A 108 27.56 37.86 6.72
CA ALA A 108 26.53 37.23 5.90
C ALA A 108 25.35 36.67 6.72
N THR A 109 25.61 36.18 7.94
CA THR A 109 24.55 35.73 8.85
C THR A 109 23.71 36.91 9.34
N LEU A 110 24.36 38.02 9.74
CA LEU A 110 23.66 39.26 10.11
C LEU A 110 22.86 39.84 8.94
N PHE A 111 23.45 39.84 7.73
CA PHE A 111 22.77 40.25 6.51
C PHE A 111 21.54 39.36 6.21
N GLY A 112 21.71 38.05 6.28
CA GLY A 112 20.61 37.09 6.08
C GLY A 112 19.51 37.24 7.11
N PHE A 113 19.86 37.38 8.39
CA PHE A 113 18.92 37.66 9.48
C PHE A 113 18.14 38.96 9.24
N GLY A 114 18.82 40.02 8.84
CA GLY A 114 18.17 41.27 8.45
C GLY A 114 17.20 41.09 7.29
N MET A 115 17.63 40.43 6.20
CA MET A 115 16.80 40.21 5.02
C MET A 115 15.54 39.38 5.33
N PHE A 116 15.69 38.32 6.13
CA PHE A 116 14.58 37.52 6.62
C PHE A 116 13.64 38.35 7.51
N SER A 117 14.19 39.13 8.45
CA SER A 117 13.40 39.97 9.37
C SER A 117 12.57 41.02 8.62
N VAL A 118 13.14 41.64 7.59
CA VAL A 118 12.44 42.60 6.72
C VAL A 118 11.33 41.94 5.89
N MET A 119 11.58 40.72 5.41
CA MET A 119 10.54 39.91 4.78
C MET A 119 9.39 39.57 5.76
N GLY A 120 9.64 39.62 7.07
CA GLY A 120 8.68 39.32 8.13
C GLY A 120 8.88 37.93 8.75
N LEU A 121 9.98 37.25 8.46
CA LEU A 121 10.29 35.91 8.97
C LEU A 121 11.58 35.93 9.77
N SER A 122 11.57 35.47 11.01
CA SER A 122 12.80 35.39 11.80
C SER A 122 12.72 34.28 12.84
N PRO A 123 13.85 33.76 13.34
CA PRO A 123 13.85 32.81 14.47
C PRO A 123 13.33 33.41 15.79
N PHE A 124 13.04 34.72 15.83
CA PHE A 124 12.61 35.46 17.00
C PHE A 124 11.20 36.03 16.85
N LYS A 125 10.36 35.42 16.00
CA LYS A 125 9.06 35.93 15.53
C LYS A 125 9.19 37.03 14.45
N GLY A 126 8.12 37.24 13.69
CA GLY A 126 8.08 38.15 12.54
C GLY A 126 7.60 39.56 12.89
N SER A 127 7.76 40.51 11.96
CA SER A 127 7.12 41.83 12.04
C SER A 127 5.69 41.73 11.49
N PHE A 128 4.68 41.92 12.35
CA PHE A 128 3.26 41.93 11.96
C PHE A 128 2.76 43.32 11.54
N SER A 129 3.64 44.31 11.40
CA SER A 129 3.24 45.65 10.93
C SER A 129 2.55 45.64 9.55
N LYS A 130 2.99 44.76 8.64
CA LYS A 130 2.34 44.54 7.33
C LYS A 130 0.92 44.00 7.51
N PHE A 131 0.74 43.10 8.49
CA PHE A 131 -0.56 42.54 8.84
C PHE A 131 -1.53 43.65 9.23
N LEU A 132 -1.15 44.55 10.15
CA LEU A 132 -1.98 45.68 10.59
C LEU A 132 -2.41 46.61 9.44
N VAL A 133 -1.49 46.93 8.52
CA VAL A 133 -1.80 47.79 7.37
C VAL A 133 -2.78 47.11 6.42
N LEU A 134 -2.59 45.81 6.13
CA LEU A 134 -3.49 45.05 5.27
C LEU A 134 -4.85 44.80 5.95
N TYR A 135 -4.85 44.62 7.27
CA TYR A 135 -6.04 44.50 8.09
C TYR A 135 -6.90 45.76 7.99
N ALA A 136 -6.31 46.95 8.21
CA ALA A 136 -7.01 48.22 8.09
C ALA A 136 -7.63 48.42 6.70
N ALA A 137 -6.95 47.95 5.64
CA ALA A 137 -7.48 48.01 4.29
C ALA A 137 -8.73 47.14 4.13
N ILE A 138 -8.76 45.95 4.73
CA ILE A 138 -9.90 45.03 4.60
C ILE A 138 -11.07 45.48 5.48
N GLU A 139 -10.80 45.89 6.72
CA GLU A 139 -11.79 46.40 7.67
C GLU A 139 -12.57 47.61 7.10
N GLN A 140 -11.89 48.48 6.36
CA GLN A 140 -12.51 49.64 5.71
C GLN A 140 -13.13 49.33 4.33
N GLY A 141 -13.16 48.06 3.89
CA GLY A 141 -13.76 47.64 2.62
C GLY A 141 -12.87 47.84 1.38
N HIS A 142 -11.59 48.18 1.55
CA HIS A 142 -10.61 48.40 0.47
C HIS A 142 -9.83 47.12 0.11
N TRP A 143 -10.54 46.04 -0.21
CA TRP A 143 -9.96 44.70 -0.44
C TRP A 143 -8.94 44.65 -1.57
N ALA A 144 -9.09 45.50 -2.60
CA ALA A 144 -8.16 45.57 -3.71
C ALA A 144 -6.76 46.03 -3.28
N ILE A 145 -6.66 46.96 -2.31
CA ILE A 145 -5.38 47.42 -1.76
C ILE A 145 -4.69 46.27 -1.01
N ALA A 146 -5.45 45.52 -0.20
CA ALA A 146 -4.92 44.37 0.52
C ALA A 146 -4.47 43.24 -0.41
N LEU A 147 -5.20 42.99 -1.50
CA LEU A 147 -4.83 42.02 -2.53
C LEU A 147 -3.52 42.42 -3.23
N VAL A 148 -3.35 43.71 -3.56
CA VAL A 148 -2.10 44.24 -4.14
C VAL A 148 -0.94 44.03 -3.17
N GLY A 149 -1.12 44.33 -1.87
CA GLY A 149 -0.07 44.11 -0.87
C GLY A 149 0.28 42.63 -0.67
N THR A 150 -0.71 41.74 -0.76
CA THR A 150 -0.51 40.28 -0.72
C THR A 150 0.32 39.82 -1.94
N ALA A 151 -0.05 40.26 -3.14
CA ALA A 151 0.69 39.95 -4.37
C ALA A 151 2.12 40.52 -4.35
N ALA A 152 2.29 41.74 -3.86
CA ALA A 152 3.58 42.37 -3.69
C ALA A 152 4.48 41.58 -2.71
N SER A 153 3.92 41.08 -1.60
CA SER A 153 4.64 40.24 -0.64
C SER A 153 5.13 38.91 -1.23
N ILE A 154 4.34 38.30 -2.13
CA ILE A 154 4.75 37.10 -2.88
C ILE A 154 5.95 37.40 -3.79
N VAL A 155 5.92 38.52 -4.51
CA VAL A 155 7.04 38.98 -5.35
C VAL A 155 8.27 39.26 -4.48
N ALA A 156 8.06 39.89 -3.33
CA ALA A 156 9.11 40.22 -2.36
C ALA A 156 9.85 38.99 -1.85
N ALA A 157 9.09 37.99 -1.40
CA ALA A 157 9.62 36.73 -0.89
C ALA A 157 10.57 36.05 -1.88
N TYR A 158 10.28 36.13 -3.19
CA TYR A 158 11.14 35.55 -4.23
C TYR A 158 12.52 36.18 -4.27
N TYR A 159 12.62 37.50 -4.47
CA TYR A 159 13.94 38.12 -4.60
C TYR A 159 14.67 38.16 -3.26
N TYR A 160 13.98 38.29 -2.12
CA TYR A 160 14.61 38.21 -0.80
C TYR A 160 15.31 36.86 -0.65
N LEU A 161 14.61 35.76 -0.96
CA LEU A 161 15.19 34.43 -0.85
C LEU A 161 16.32 34.18 -1.85
N VAL A 162 16.20 34.66 -3.10
CA VAL A 162 17.28 34.56 -4.10
C VAL A 162 18.53 35.32 -3.64
N VAL A 163 18.38 36.53 -3.12
CA VAL A 163 19.51 37.31 -2.60
C VAL A 163 20.15 36.62 -1.40
N ILE A 164 19.35 36.09 -0.47
CA ILE A 164 19.86 35.34 0.68
C ILE A 164 20.61 34.08 0.21
N GLN A 165 20.04 33.30 -0.71
CA GLN A 165 20.71 32.10 -1.24
C GLN A 165 22.04 32.46 -1.89
N ARG A 166 22.05 33.46 -2.77
CA ARG A 166 23.25 33.92 -3.46
C ARG A 166 24.31 34.39 -2.47
N VAL A 167 23.99 35.38 -1.65
CA VAL A 167 24.99 36.03 -0.77
C VAL A 167 25.43 35.10 0.37
N CYS A 168 24.49 34.39 1.02
CA CYS A 168 24.75 33.68 2.27
C CYS A 168 25.03 32.18 2.09
N LEU A 169 24.53 31.54 1.03
CA LEU A 169 24.48 30.06 0.98
C LEU A 169 25.18 29.44 -0.24
N GLU A 170 25.21 30.09 -1.41
CA GLU A 170 25.86 29.56 -2.60
C GLU A 170 27.39 29.48 -2.46
N HIS A 171 28.02 28.58 -3.22
CA HIS A 171 29.48 28.55 -3.32
C HIS A 171 30.01 29.63 -4.29
N PRO A 172 31.17 30.24 -4.02
CA PRO A 172 31.74 31.28 -4.87
C PRO A 172 32.11 30.73 -6.26
N ALA A 173 31.58 31.34 -7.33
CA ALA A 173 31.87 30.94 -8.70
C ALA A 173 33.28 31.35 -9.18
N ARG A 174 33.86 32.38 -8.57
CA ARG A 174 35.22 32.87 -8.86
C ARG A 174 35.90 33.37 -7.58
N ARG A 175 37.23 33.35 -7.56
CA ARG A 175 38.02 33.88 -6.44
C ARG A 175 37.91 35.41 -6.43
N VAL A 176 37.45 35.97 -5.32
CA VAL A 176 37.33 37.42 -5.10
C VAL A 176 38.24 37.77 -3.92
N GLU A 177 39.20 38.66 -4.15
CA GLU A 177 40.08 39.17 -3.09
C GLU A 177 39.34 40.16 -2.18
N LEU A 178 39.51 40.00 -0.87
CA LEU A 178 38.85 40.83 0.13
C LEU A 178 39.68 42.09 0.41
N LYS A 179 39.07 43.26 0.26
CA LYS A 179 39.65 44.59 0.57
C LYS A 179 39.50 44.94 2.04
N ASP A 180 40.03 46.06 2.50
CA ASP A 180 39.81 46.52 3.87
C ASP A 180 38.34 46.90 4.14
N ALA A 181 37.89 46.65 5.37
CA ALA A 181 36.52 46.88 5.80
C ALA A 181 36.37 48.20 6.58
N PRO A 182 35.20 48.85 6.52
CA PRO A 182 34.85 49.91 7.46
C PRO A 182 34.72 49.34 8.89
N ALA A 183 35.52 49.86 9.83
CA ALA A 183 35.61 49.34 11.21
C ALA A 183 34.29 49.39 11.99
N LEU A 184 33.43 50.38 11.70
CA LEU A 184 32.17 50.60 12.42
C LEU A 184 30.98 49.79 11.87
N ALA A 185 31.04 49.26 10.64
CA ALA A 185 29.87 48.67 10.00
C ALA A 185 29.39 47.37 10.68
N LEU A 186 30.32 46.52 11.12
CA LEU A 186 30.00 45.25 11.76
C LEU A 186 29.49 45.41 13.21
N PRO A 187 30.09 46.27 14.06
CA PRO A 187 29.51 46.62 15.37
C PRO A 187 28.10 47.20 15.27
N ILE A 188 27.86 48.09 14.30
CA ILE A 188 26.51 48.65 14.03
C ILE A 188 25.54 47.53 13.65
N ALA A 189 25.95 46.61 12.76
CA ALA A 189 25.11 45.47 12.38
C ALA A 189 24.79 44.56 13.58
N TRP A 190 25.73 44.32 14.50
CA TRP A 190 25.43 43.57 15.73
C TRP A 190 24.43 44.27 16.64
N ALA A 191 24.60 45.58 16.86
CA ALA A 191 23.66 46.37 17.67
C ALA A 191 22.26 46.33 17.06
N LEU A 192 22.14 46.55 15.74
CA LEU A 192 20.86 46.50 15.03
C LEU A 192 20.25 45.10 15.03
N ALA A 193 21.06 44.04 14.94
CA ALA A 193 20.58 42.67 15.07
C ALA A 193 20.06 42.34 16.48
N ALA A 194 20.73 42.81 17.53
CA ALA A 194 20.26 42.66 18.91
C ALA A 194 18.93 43.39 19.13
N VAL A 195 18.81 44.63 18.63
CA VAL A 195 17.56 45.39 18.67
C VAL A 195 16.48 44.68 17.85
N THR A 196 16.80 44.19 16.65
CA THR A 196 15.86 43.43 15.79
C THR A 196 15.35 42.19 16.50
N ALA A 197 16.22 41.40 17.14
CA ALA A 197 15.79 40.25 17.92
C ALA A 197 14.91 40.65 19.12
N LEU A 198 15.27 41.72 19.84
CA LEU A 198 14.51 42.20 20.99
C LEU A 198 13.09 42.64 20.61
N ILE A 199 12.95 43.46 19.57
CA ILE A 199 11.64 43.96 19.11
C ILE A 199 10.79 42.87 18.45
N SER A 200 11.41 41.80 17.93
CA SER A 200 10.68 40.64 17.42
C SER A 200 10.19 39.72 18.55
N VAL A 201 11.01 39.44 19.59
CA VAL A 201 10.58 38.60 20.72
C VAL A 201 9.56 39.31 21.60
N PHE A 202 9.75 40.62 21.84
CA PHE A 202 8.91 41.45 22.69
C PHE A 202 8.35 42.63 21.89
N PRO A 203 7.34 42.40 21.04
CA PRO A 203 6.79 43.45 20.18
C PRO A 203 5.89 44.45 20.93
N LEU A 204 5.29 44.06 22.06
CA LEU A 204 4.31 44.88 22.79
C LEU A 204 4.79 46.29 23.17
N PRO A 205 6.00 46.50 23.75
CA PRO A 205 6.46 47.86 24.05
C PRO A 205 6.58 48.74 22.81
N PHE A 206 6.93 48.13 21.67
CA PHE A 206 7.05 48.82 20.40
C PHE A 206 5.68 49.09 19.76
N GLN A 207 4.73 48.18 19.91
CA GLN A 207 3.33 48.35 19.52
C GLN A 207 2.68 49.50 20.30
N HIS A 208 2.74 49.50 21.63
CA HIS A 208 2.14 50.56 22.45
C HIS A 208 2.72 51.95 22.12
N ALA A 209 4.01 52.03 21.79
CA ALA A 209 4.62 53.27 21.34
C ALA A 209 4.05 53.76 20.00
N ALA A 210 3.77 52.84 19.07
CA ALA A 210 3.14 53.18 17.80
C ALA A 210 1.65 53.52 17.94
N GLU A 211 0.91 52.85 18.81
CA GLU A 211 -0.49 53.16 19.15
C GLU A 211 -0.60 54.56 19.76
N ALA A 212 0.32 54.91 20.68
CA ALA A 212 0.37 56.25 21.27
C ALA A 212 0.64 57.33 20.22
N LEU A 213 1.50 57.06 19.22
CA LEU A 213 1.74 57.97 18.09
C LEU A 213 0.53 58.06 17.14
N ALA A 214 -0.22 56.97 16.98
CA ALA A 214 -1.45 56.91 16.20
C ALA A 214 -2.65 57.57 16.89
N GLY A 215 -2.57 57.83 18.19
CA GLY A 215 -3.70 58.34 18.97
C GLY A 215 -4.82 57.31 19.13
N ALA A 216 -4.50 56.02 19.14
CA ALA A 216 -5.47 54.95 19.30
C ALA A 216 -6.07 54.95 20.73
N ALA A 217 -7.40 55.03 20.82
CA ALA A 217 -8.16 55.01 22.06
C ALA A 217 -8.62 53.59 22.42
N SER A 218 -8.94 52.76 21.42
CA SER A 218 -9.03 51.31 21.51
C SER A 218 -7.76 50.71 20.92
N GLY A 219 -7.05 49.84 21.66
CA GLY A 219 -5.84 49.20 21.14
C GLY A 219 -6.08 48.46 19.81
N VAL A 220 -5.03 48.20 19.04
CA VAL A 220 -5.19 47.42 17.79
C VAL A 220 -5.47 45.94 18.11
N PRO A 221 -6.03 45.15 17.16
CA PRO A 221 -6.33 43.75 17.45
C PRO A 221 -5.08 42.98 17.92
N GLU A 222 -5.24 42.14 18.93
CA GLU A 222 -4.16 41.27 19.38
C GLU A 222 -4.00 40.10 18.39
N PHE A 223 -2.85 40.05 17.71
CA PHE A 223 -2.53 39.04 16.70
C PHE A 223 -1.70 37.87 17.23
N GLU A 224 -1.18 38.00 18.45
CA GLU A 224 -0.34 36.98 19.08
C GLU A 224 -0.72 36.80 20.54
N SER A 225 -0.90 35.55 20.94
CA SER A 225 -0.95 35.14 22.35
C SER A 225 0.37 34.51 22.82
N PRO A 226 0.62 34.44 24.15
CA PRO A 226 1.81 33.79 24.69
C PRO A 226 1.98 32.35 24.20
N TRP A 227 3.21 31.99 23.87
CA TRP A 227 3.51 30.65 23.36
C TRP A 227 3.38 29.60 24.47
N ALA A 228 2.67 28.50 24.18
CA ALA A 228 2.50 27.39 25.11
C ALA A 228 3.84 26.72 25.45
N LEU A 229 3.92 26.08 26.62
CA LEU A 229 5.11 25.36 27.06
C LEU A 229 5.52 24.26 26.06
N LEU A 230 4.53 23.59 25.44
CA LEU A 230 4.72 22.61 24.37
C LEU A 230 5.50 23.15 23.16
N VAL A 231 5.41 24.45 22.90
CA VAL A 231 6.15 25.15 21.84
C VAL A 231 7.52 25.55 22.35
N LEU A 232 7.56 26.20 23.51
CA LEU A 232 8.78 26.80 24.06
C LEU A 232 9.87 25.78 24.36
N VAL A 233 9.52 24.60 24.90
CA VAL A 233 10.49 23.56 25.27
C VAL A 233 11.35 23.11 24.08
N PRO A 234 10.78 22.59 22.97
CA PRO A 234 11.58 22.25 21.80
C PRO A 234 12.18 23.49 21.13
N TYR A 235 11.49 24.62 21.07
CA TYR A 235 11.97 25.80 20.34
C TYR A 235 13.22 26.41 20.99
N ILE A 236 13.16 26.71 22.31
CA ILE A 236 14.30 27.18 23.10
C ILE A 236 15.36 26.07 23.21
N GLY A 237 14.92 24.83 23.37
CA GLY A 237 15.79 23.66 23.38
C GLY A 237 16.66 23.59 22.11
N GLY A 238 16.15 23.97 20.94
CA GLY A 238 16.93 24.06 19.70
C GLY A 238 18.16 24.97 19.82
N PHE A 239 18.02 26.14 20.46
CA PHE A 239 19.16 27.04 20.74
C PHE A 239 20.14 26.42 21.72
N ALA A 240 19.65 25.74 22.77
CA ALA A 240 20.50 25.05 23.73
C ALA A 240 21.31 23.91 23.05
N ILE A 241 20.67 23.11 22.19
CA ILE A 241 21.33 22.05 21.42
C ILE A 241 22.37 22.64 20.45
N TYR A 242 22.06 23.77 19.81
CA TYR A 242 23.03 24.47 18.95
C TYR A 242 24.28 24.89 19.74
N GLY A 243 24.11 25.48 20.94
CA GLY A 243 25.20 25.84 21.83
C GLY A 243 26.01 24.63 22.31
N LEU A 244 25.34 23.58 22.78
CA LEU A 244 25.98 22.31 23.19
C LEU A 244 26.81 21.70 22.06
N GLY A 245 26.35 21.82 20.81
CA GLY A 245 27.09 21.35 19.63
C GLY A 245 28.42 22.05 19.38
N HIS A 246 28.64 23.25 19.93
CA HIS A 246 29.95 23.93 19.89
C HIS A 246 30.90 23.43 20.99
N ILE A 247 30.35 22.83 22.06
CA ILE A 247 31.13 22.26 23.17
C ILE A 247 31.50 20.80 22.86
N SER A 248 30.51 19.97 22.51
CA SER A 248 30.71 18.55 22.24
C SER A 248 29.61 17.98 21.34
N THR A 249 30.03 17.30 20.26
CA THR A 249 29.12 16.61 19.34
C THR A 249 28.35 15.48 20.02
N ARG A 250 28.98 14.75 20.94
CA ARG A 250 28.33 13.69 21.72
C ARG A 250 27.27 14.26 22.67
N ALA A 251 27.58 15.37 23.37
CA ALA A 251 26.63 16.01 24.27
C ALA A 251 25.42 16.56 23.52
N ARG A 252 25.65 17.13 22.33
CA ARG A 252 24.57 17.54 21.41
C ARG A 252 23.67 16.39 21.02
N ASP A 253 24.23 15.27 20.57
CA ASP A 253 23.43 14.13 20.09
C ASP A 253 22.60 13.51 21.22
N ILE A 254 23.19 13.34 22.41
CA ILE A 254 22.47 12.86 23.60
C ILE A 254 21.40 13.88 24.02
N GLY A 255 21.76 15.16 24.09
CA GLY A 255 20.84 16.23 24.45
C GLY A 255 19.66 16.33 23.48
N ALA A 256 19.91 16.16 22.17
CA ALA A 256 18.86 16.14 21.16
C ALA A 256 17.89 14.97 21.38
N VAL A 257 18.38 13.76 21.64
CA VAL A 257 17.51 12.62 21.93
C VAL A 257 16.67 12.86 23.19
N ILE A 258 17.29 13.35 24.27
CA ILE A 258 16.57 13.68 25.53
C ILE A 258 15.49 14.73 25.27
N LEU A 259 15.82 15.82 24.57
CA LEU A 259 14.87 16.89 24.27
C LEU A 259 13.70 16.39 23.42
N ALA A 260 13.95 15.52 22.44
CA ALA A 260 12.91 14.96 21.59
C ALA A 260 11.98 14.00 22.37
N VAL A 261 12.53 13.17 23.24
CA VAL A 261 11.74 12.28 24.13
C VAL A 261 10.95 13.11 25.15
N ALA A 262 11.55 14.15 25.74
CA ALA A 262 10.86 15.05 26.66
C ALA A 262 9.70 15.78 25.97
N THR A 263 9.92 16.26 24.73
CA THR A 263 8.87 16.88 23.91
C THR A 263 7.72 15.91 23.64
N LEU A 264 8.02 14.66 23.28
CA LEU A 264 7.00 13.63 23.11
C LEU A 264 6.24 13.34 24.41
N ALA A 265 6.95 13.20 25.53
CA ALA A 265 6.33 12.96 26.84
C ALA A 265 5.38 14.09 27.22
N LEU A 266 5.76 15.36 27.01
CA LEU A 266 4.88 16.50 27.24
C LEU A 266 3.58 16.38 26.45
N VAL A 267 3.65 16.04 25.16
CA VAL A 267 2.45 15.85 24.32
C VAL A 267 1.61 14.65 24.78
N VAL A 268 2.23 13.52 25.15
CA VAL A 268 1.49 12.32 25.60
C VAL A 268 0.69 12.60 26.87
N PHE A 269 1.26 13.34 27.80
CA PHE A 269 0.65 13.67 29.09
C PHE A 269 -0.20 14.95 29.07
N ASP A 270 -0.22 15.69 27.97
CA ASP A 270 -1.08 16.86 27.82
C ASP A 270 -2.53 16.45 27.60
N THR A 271 -3.42 16.87 28.50
CA THR A 271 -4.86 16.64 28.45
C THR A 271 -5.65 17.89 28.07
N SER A 272 -4.99 19.00 27.79
CA SER A 272 -5.60 20.29 27.43
C SER A 272 -5.87 20.44 25.94
N LEU A 273 -5.15 19.69 25.09
CA LEU A 273 -5.35 19.69 23.65
C LEU A 273 -6.71 19.13 23.25
N ASP A 274 -7.40 19.81 22.32
CA ASP A 274 -8.60 19.28 21.68
C ASP A 274 -8.29 18.00 20.87
N PRO A 275 -9.30 17.14 20.59
CA PRO A 275 -9.10 15.87 19.92
C PRO A 275 -8.26 15.96 18.64
N ALA A 276 -8.60 16.86 17.71
CA ALA A 276 -7.88 17.00 16.45
C ALA A 276 -6.43 17.40 16.70
N SER A 277 -6.20 18.43 17.49
CA SER A 277 -4.87 18.90 17.87
C SER A 277 -4.03 17.81 18.54
N ARG A 278 -4.64 16.99 19.39
CA ARG A 278 -3.97 15.89 20.08
C ARG A 278 -3.46 14.82 19.12
N VAL A 279 -4.26 14.40 18.14
CA VAL A 279 -3.83 13.40 17.14
C VAL A 279 -2.60 13.89 16.36
N PHE A 280 -2.65 15.12 15.85
CA PHE A 280 -1.56 15.68 15.06
C PHE A 280 -0.33 16.00 15.90
N ALA A 281 -0.48 16.48 17.14
CA ALA A 281 0.63 16.70 18.05
C ALA A 281 1.38 15.39 18.35
N LEU A 282 0.66 14.29 18.59
CA LEU A 282 1.24 12.95 18.79
C LEU A 282 2.01 12.48 17.55
N VAL A 283 1.45 12.67 16.35
CA VAL A 283 2.14 12.33 15.08
C VAL A 283 3.40 13.18 14.91
N PHE A 284 3.31 14.50 15.12
CA PHE A 284 4.43 15.42 14.94
C PHE A 284 5.56 15.14 15.93
N ALA A 285 5.25 15.01 17.22
CA ALA A 285 6.25 14.73 18.25
C ALA A 285 6.81 13.30 18.12
N GLY A 286 5.95 12.31 17.85
CA GLY A 286 6.35 10.90 17.74
C GLY A 286 7.28 10.64 16.56
N ILE A 287 6.92 11.10 15.36
CA ILE A 287 7.77 10.96 14.17
C ILE A 287 9.06 11.76 14.33
N THR A 288 9.01 12.95 14.96
CA THR A 288 10.22 13.75 15.24
C THR A 288 11.15 13.04 16.23
N ALA A 289 10.63 12.41 17.29
CA ALA A 289 11.45 11.67 18.23
C ALA A 289 12.22 10.54 17.53
N VAL A 290 11.55 9.78 16.65
CA VAL A 290 12.19 8.73 15.85
C VAL A 290 13.19 9.31 14.84
N MET A 291 12.85 10.43 14.20
CA MET A 291 13.75 11.16 13.30
C MET A 291 15.05 11.56 14.00
N ILE A 292 14.98 12.11 15.21
CA ILE A 292 16.17 12.55 15.94
C ILE A 292 17.08 11.37 16.25
N VAL A 293 16.52 10.22 16.68
CA VAL A 293 17.29 8.98 16.90
C VAL A 293 17.96 8.51 15.60
N TYR A 294 17.23 8.51 14.48
CA TYR A 294 17.78 8.16 13.17
C TYR A 294 18.92 9.10 12.75
N SER A 295 18.75 10.40 12.99
CA SER A 295 19.71 11.45 12.62
C SER A 295 21.05 11.36 13.35
N VAL A 296 21.10 10.79 14.56
CA VAL A 296 22.37 10.53 15.26
C VAL A 296 23.30 9.67 14.40
N GLY A 297 22.77 8.64 13.75
CA GLY A 297 23.55 7.78 12.85
C GLY A 297 23.76 8.42 11.47
N TYR A 298 22.70 8.96 10.88
CA TYR A 298 22.71 9.45 9.50
C TYR A 298 23.55 10.74 9.32
N MET A 299 23.55 11.63 10.32
CA MET A 299 24.27 12.91 10.29
C MET A 299 25.68 12.84 10.87
N ALA A 300 26.14 11.67 11.36
CA ALA A 300 27.41 11.55 12.08
C ALA A 300 28.64 12.06 11.32
N ARG A 301 28.61 12.00 9.98
CA ARG A 301 29.68 12.48 9.08
C ARG A 301 29.28 13.69 8.24
N ALA A 302 28.10 14.26 8.47
CA ALA A 302 27.61 15.39 7.71
C ALA A 302 28.16 16.71 8.26
N GLU A 303 28.46 17.64 7.36
CA GLU A 303 28.81 19.00 7.73
C GLU A 303 27.59 19.74 8.31
N TRP A 304 27.83 20.80 9.08
CA TRP A 304 26.77 21.69 9.61
C TRP A 304 25.70 20.98 10.46
N THR A 305 26.05 19.88 11.13
CA THR A 305 25.10 19.09 11.93
C THR A 305 24.50 19.87 13.12
N ASN A 306 25.20 20.86 13.69
CA ASN A 306 24.62 21.73 14.73
C ASN A 306 23.42 22.53 14.20
N ARG A 307 23.56 23.09 12.99
CA ARG A 307 22.50 23.81 12.28
C ARG A 307 21.31 22.90 11.99
N TYR A 308 21.58 21.65 11.61
CA TYR A 308 20.53 20.66 11.36
C TYR A 308 19.63 20.46 12.59
N TYR A 309 20.20 20.16 13.75
CA TYR A 309 19.41 19.95 14.97
C TYR A 309 18.69 21.22 15.43
N PHE A 310 19.35 22.38 15.31
CA PHE A 310 18.73 23.67 15.58
C PHE A 310 17.41 23.83 14.81
N PHE A 311 17.45 23.73 13.48
CA PHE A 311 16.25 23.90 12.66
C PHE A 311 15.24 22.75 12.83
N ALA A 312 15.68 21.53 13.13
CA ALA A 312 14.78 20.43 13.44
C ALA A 312 13.92 20.71 14.68
N PHE A 313 14.52 21.27 15.74
CA PHE A 313 13.83 21.61 16.98
C PHE A 313 12.93 22.84 16.85
N LEU A 314 13.35 23.87 16.12
CA LEU A 314 12.47 25.00 15.81
C LEU A 314 11.28 24.56 14.94
N MET A 315 11.50 23.63 13.99
CA MET A 315 10.43 23.08 13.17
C MET A 315 9.38 22.35 14.02
N ILE A 316 9.79 21.42 14.90
CA ILE A 316 8.82 20.74 15.78
C ILE A 316 8.15 21.70 16.76
N GLY A 317 8.86 22.70 17.30
CA GLY A 317 8.25 23.75 18.10
C GLY A 317 7.14 24.48 17.33
N SER A 318 7.41 24.90 16.09
CA SER A 318 6.38 25.54 15.25
C SER A 318 5.22 24.61 14.89
N LEU A 319 5.47 23.31 14.66
CA LEU A 319 4.43 22.32 14.40
C LEU A 319 3.52 22.09 15.61
N LEU A 320 4.09 22.01 16.81
CA LEU A 320 3.30 21.95 18.06
C LEU A 320 2.57 23.27 18.30
N GLY A 321 3.16 24.40 17.89
CA GLY A 321 2.52 25.70 17.88
C GLY A 321 1.20 25.70 17.12
N LEU A 322 1.17 25.11 15.92
CA LEU A 322 -0.08 24.94 15.16
C LEU A 322 -1.15 24.18 15.95
N THR A 323 -0.78 23.13 16.67
CA THR A 323 -1.72 22.32 17.46
C THR A 323 -2.16 22.99 18.75
N THR A 324 -1.42 23.99 19.24
CA THR A 324 -1.77 24.76 20.45
C THR A 324 -2.40 26.11 20.13
N ALA A 325 -2.56 26.47 18.86
CA ALA A 325 -3.14 27.75 18.48
C ALA A 325 -4.64 27.78 18.79
N HIS A 326 -5.09 28.86 19.42
CA HIS A 326 -6.51 29.12 19.69
C HIS A 326 -7.08 30.22 18.79
N GLU A 327 -6.21 30.93 18.06
CA GLU A 327 -6.54 32.04 17.16
C GLU A 327 -5.71 31.99 15.87
N MET A 328 -6.22 32.65 14.83
CA MET A 328 -5.70 32.60 13.45
C MET A 328 -4.33 33.26 13.24
N GLY A 329 -4.01 34.31 14.00
CA GLY A 329 -2.74 35.01 14.00
C GLY A 329 -1.56 34.11 14.42
N ASN A 330 -1.57 33.53 15.63
CA ASN A 330 -0.54 32.56 16.01
C ASN A 330 -0.52 31.34 15.10
N PHE A 331 -1.69 30.85 14.66
CA PHE A 331 -1.74 29.77 13.68
C PHE A 331 -0.94 30.12 12.41
N TYR A 332 -1.12 31.32 11.87
CA TYR A 332 -0.36 31.82 10.72
C TYR A 332 1.14 31.98 11.02
N VAL A 333 1.49 32.57 12.16
CA VAL A 333 2.89 32.75 12.59
C VAL A 333 3.61 31.40 12.67
N TYR A 334 3.00 30.41 13.31
CA TYR A 334 3.57 29.06 13.39
C TYR A 334 3.64 28.38 12.02
N TRP A 335 2.67 28.61 11.13
CA TRP A 335 2.67 28.08 9.77
C TRP A 335 3.87 28.57 8.95
N GLU A 336 4.16 29.87 9.05
CA GLU A 336 5.28 30.51 8.39
C GLU A 336 6.62 30.12 9.03
N LEU A 337 6.70 30.07 10.37
CA LEU A 337 7.89 29.59 11.08
C LEU A 337 8.23 28.14 10.72
N MET A 338 7.22 27.28 10.58
CA MET A 338 7.40 25.91 10.11
C MET A 338 7.94 25.89 8.67
N THR A 339 7.42 26.72 7.77
CA THR A 339 7.91 26.82 6.38
C THR A 339 9.36 27.30 6.32
N TRP A 340 9.70 28.30 7.14
CA TRP A 340 11.03 28.86 7.23
C TRP A 340 12.07 27.87 7.80
N THR A 341 11.74 27.20 8.91
CA THR A 341 12.64 26.20 9.53
C THR A 341 12.86 24.99 8.64
N SER A 342 11.80 24.46 8.04
CA SER A 342 11.88 23.31 7.12
C SER A 342 12.62 23.64 5.82
N TYR A 343 12.57 24.88 5.33
CA TYR A 343 13.38 25.31 4.19
C TYR A 343 14.87 25.07 4.44
N PHE A 344 15.39 25.46 5.61
CA PHE A 344 16.80 25.27 5.96
C PHE A 344 17.23 23.81 6.09
N LEU A 345 16.27 22.92 6.38
CA LEU A 345 16.46 21.48 6.42
C LEU A 345 16.46 20.88 5.00
N VAL A 346 15.63 21.40 4.08
CA VAL A 346 15.65 21.00 2.66
C VAL A 346 16.96 21.40 1.98
N ILE A 347 17.46 22.61 2.24
CA ILE A 347 18.70 23.13 1.66
C ILE A 347 19.96 22.75 2.46
N HIS A 348 19.90 21.70 3.28
CA HIS A 348 21.00 21.35 4.18
C HIS A 348 22.32 21.08 3.43
N GLU A 349 22.27 20.40 2.29
CA GLU A 349 23.46 20.09 1.47
C GLU A 349 24.08 21.32 0.78
N GLN A 350 23.37 22.45 0.68
CA GLN A 350 23.81 23.71 0.03
C GLN A 350 24.36 23.61 -1.41
N ASN A 351 24.16 22.49 -2.10
CA ASN A 351 24.45 22.39 -3.53
C ASN A 351 23.35 23.04 -4.38
N GLN A 352 23.66 23.34 -5.65
CA GLN A 352 22.72 24.01 -6.57
C GLN A 352 21.37 23.29 -6.71
N LYS A 353 21.38 21.95 -6.65
CA LYS A 353 20.15 21.14 -6.69
C LYS A 353 19.29 21.37 -5.45
N SER A 354 19.90 21.34 -4.25
CA SER A 354 19.22 21.55 -2.98
C SER A 354 18.71 22.98 -2.81
N LEU A 355 19.49 23.99 -3.20
CA LEU A 355 19.09 25.40 -3.15
C LEU A 355 17.90 25.69 -4.08
N ARG A 356 17.95 25.20 -5.32
CA ARG A 356 16.82 25.31 -6.26
C ARG A 356 15.57 24.59 -5.73
N ALA A 357 15.73 23.40 -5.17
CA ALA A 357 14.61 22.65 -4.59
C ALA A 357 14.00 23.40 -3.39
N GLY A 358 14.83 23.94 -2.50
CA GLY A 358 14.40 24.76 -1.37
C GLY A 358 13.72 26.06 -1.80
N LEU A 359 14.20 26.72 -2.86
CA LEU A 359 13.56 27.91 -3.43
C LEU A 359 12.14 27.60 -3.89
N ILE A 360 11.95 26.54 -4.69
CA ILE A 360 10.62 26.13 -5.18
C ILE A 360 9.71 25.76 -4.00
N TYR A 361 10.23 25.00 -3.04
CA TYR A 361 9.51 24.62 -1.83
C TYR A 361 9.01 25.82 -1.04
N PHE A 362 9.93 26.74 -0.70
CA PHE A 362 9.61 27.90 0.11
C PHE A 362 8.64 28.82 -0.63
N MET A 363 8.89 29.10 -1.91
CA MET A 363 8.03 30.00 -2.68
C MET A 363 6.61 29.48 -2.83
N MET A 364 6.44 28.18 -3.07
CA MET A 364 5.10 27.60 -3.13
C MET A 364 4.41 27.74 -1.77
N CYS A 365 5.04 27.27 -0.69
CA CYS A 365 4.46 27.29 0.65
C CYS A 365 4.13 28.72 1.13
N ALA A 366 5.06 29.66 0.98
CA ALA A 366 4.86 31.06 1.36
C ALA A 366 3.75 31.72 0.54
N SER A 367 3.67 31.45 -0.77
CA SER A 367 2.56 31.98 -1.60
C SER A 367 1.20 31.46 -1.14
N GLY A 368 1.10 30.15 -0.82
CA GLY A 368 -0.12 29.57 -0.24
C GLY A 368 -0.47 30.20 1.11
N ALA A 369 0.53 30.43 1.96
CA ALA A 369 0.34 31.08 3.25
C ALA A 369 -0.13 32.54 3.09
N TYR A 370 0.43 33.32 2.17
CA TYR A 370 -0.04 34.68 1.90
C TYR A 370 -1.49 34.73 1.40
N LEU A 371 -1.93 33.75 0.59
CA LEU A 371 -3.34 33.62 0.22
C LEU A 371 -4.23 33.27 1.40
N MET A 372 -3.78 32.36 2.26
CA MET A 372 -4.46 32.01 3.51
C MET A 372 -4.57 33.22 4.45
N HIS A 373 -3.51 34.02 4.56
CA HIS A 373 -3.48 35.26 5.33
C HIS A 373 -4.55 36.26 4.85
N PHE A 374 -4.68 36.46 3.54
CA PHE A 374 -5.78 37.27 3.00
C PHE A 374 -7.16 36.73 3.45
N GLY A 375 -7.35 35.41 3.47
CA GLY A 375 -8.56 34.76 4.01
C GLY A 375 -8.77 35.01 5.51
N ILE A 376 -7.71 34.97 6.32
CA ILE A 376 -7.74 35.29 7.76
C ILE A 376 -8.24 36.72 7.99
N LEU A 377 -7.69 37.68 7.24
CA LEU A 377 -8.08 39.09 7.36
C LEU A 377 -9.54 39.31 6.95
N LEU A 378 -9.98 38.69 5.85
CA LEU A 378 -11.37 38.76 5.39
C LEU A 378 -12.33 38.15 6.41
N THR A 379 -11.95 37.02 7.03
CA THR A 379 -12.75 36.38 8.08
C THR A 379 -12.93 37.31 9.27
N HIS A 380 -11.87 38.00 9.70
CA HIS A 380 -12.00 38.98 10.77
C HIS A 380 -12.86 40.18 10.38
N ALA A 381 -12.76 40.68 9.16
CA ALA A 381 -13.59 41.81 8.73
C ALA A 381 -15.10 41.50 8.79
N GLU A 382 -15.48 40.24 8.58
CA GLU A 382 -16.87 39.79 8.69
C GLU A 382 -17.30 39.49 10.14
N ILE A 383 -16.39 39.00 10.99
CA ILE A 383 -16.73 38.45 12.34
C ILE A 383 -16.32 39.38 13.50
N GLY A 384 -15.25 40.15 13.33
CA GLY A 384 -14.61 40.99 14.33
C GLY A 384 -13.74 40.26 15.35
N SER A 385 -13.24 39.05 15.04
CA SER A 385 -12.36 38.29 15.94
C SER A 385 -11.42 37.34 15.18
N PHE A 386 -10.25 37.03 15.74
CA PHE A 386 -9.33 35.99 15.27
C PHE A 386 -9.45 34.67 16.03
N GLU A 387 -10.19 34.64 17.13
CA GLU A 387 -10.37 33.47 17.99
C GLU A 387 -11.18 32.39 17.28
N PHE A 388 -10.68 31.15 17.31
CA PHE A 388 -11.38 30.01 16.69
C PHE A 388 -12.78 29.79 17.26
N ALA A 389 -12.97 30.04 18.56
CA ALA A 389 -14.28 29.93 19.21
C ALA A 389 -15.27 30.98 18.66
N ALA A 390 -14.85 32.24 18.58
CA ALA A 390 -15.69 33.32 18.04
C ALA A 390 -16.00 33.13 16.56
N LEU A 391 -15.03 32.61 15.78
CA LEU A 391 -15.24 32.22 14.39
C LEU A 391 -16.32 31.15 14.27
N ALA A 392 -16.20 30.06 15.03
CA ALA A 392 -17.14 28.94 14.98
C ALA A 392 -18.57 29.36 15.35
N ASP A 393 -18.74 30.28 16.31
CA ASP A 393 -20.06 30.72 16.78
C ASP A 393 -20.74 31.68 15.79
N LYS A 394 -19.96 32.48 15.05
CA LYS A 394 -20.46 33.53 14.15
C LYS A 394 -20.37 33.19 12.67
N VAL A 395 -19.79 32.05 12.28
CA VAL A 395 -19.57 31.69 10.87
C VAL A 395 -20.86 31.73 10.02
N GLY A 396 -22.01 31.42 10.64
CA GLY A 396 -23.32 31.47 9.97
C GLY A 396 -23.80 32.88 9.58
N THR A 397 -23.15 33.95 10.07
CA THR A 397 -23.49 35.33 9.70
C THR A 397 -22.77 35.79 8.42
N ILE A 398 -21.78 35.04 7.94
CA ILE A 398 -20.99 35.40 6.76
C ILE A 398 -21.83 35.18 5.50
N SER A 399 -21.78 36.13 4.57
CA SER A 399 -22.46 35.96 3.28
C SER A 399 -21.88 34.76 2.49
N PRO A 400 -22.70 33.99 1.74
CA PRO A 400 -22.22 32.82 1.00
C PRO A 400 -21.03 33.09 0.07
N VAL A 401 -20.99 34.26 -0.57
CA VAL A 401 -19.91 34.66 -1.47
C VAL A 401 -18.63 34.96 -0.70
N ALA A 402 -18.71 35.71 0.40
CA ALA A 402 -17.54 35.98 1.25
C ALA A 402 -17.02 34.68 1.87
N GLY A 403 -17.92 33.82 2.37
CA GLY A 403 -17.59 32.50 2.91
C GLY A 403 -16.89 31.59 1.89
N LEU A 404 -17.34 31.60 0.63
CA LEU A 404 -16.67 30.86 -0.45
C LEU A 404 -15.24 31.37 -0.69
N VAL A 405 -15.03 32.69 -0.76
CA VAL A 405 -13.70 33.28 -0.95
C VAL A 405 -12.79 32.94 0.23
N ILE A 406 -13.29 33.06 1.46
CA ILE A 406 -12.59 32.68 2.70
C ILE A 406 -12.17 31.21 2.64
N ALA A 407 -13.12 30.30 2.35
CA ALA A 407 -12.86 28.88 2.27
C ALA A 407 -11.83 28.52 1.18
N LEU A 408 -11.89 29.17 0.01
CA LEU A 408 -10.93 28.98 -1.07
C LEU A 408 -9.52 29.49 -0.70
N CYS A 409 -9.42 30.61 0.00
CA CYS A 409 -8.14 31.14 0.50
C CYS A 409 -7.48 30.20 1.52
N PHE A 410 -8.25 29.71 2.50
CA PHE A 410 -7.78 28.71 3.45
C PHE A 410 -7.40 27.40 2.75
N PHE A 411 -8.28 26.88 1.89
CA PHE A 411 -8.03 25.68 1.12
C PHE A 411 -6.75 25.80 0.30
N ALA A 412 -6.52 26.92 -0.40
CA ALA A 412 -5.31 27.13 -1.19
C ALA A 412 -4.04 27.02 -0.34
N GLY A 413 -3.99 27.65 0.84
CA GLY A 413 -2.85 27.56 1.75
C GLY A 413 -2.59 26.14 2.24
N PHE A 414 -3.65 25.45 2.66
CA PHE A 414 -3.56 24.07 3.15
C PHE A 414 -3.22 23.07 2.03
N ALA A 415 -3.83 23.22 0.86
CA ALA A 415 -3.63 22.38 -0.32
C ALA A 415 -2.21 22.45 -0.85
N VAL A 416 -1.58 23.64 -0.87
CA VAL A 416 -0.17 23.78 -1.25
C VAL A 416 0.71 22.98 -0.29
N LYS A 417 0.46 23.05 1.02
CA LYS A 417 1.27 22.34 2.03
C LYS A 417 0.99 20.83 2.05
N ALA A 418 -0.25 20.41 1.87
CA ALA A 418 -0.62 19.01 1.70
C ALA A 418 -0.06 18.44 0.38
N GLY A 419 0.12 19.30 -0.62
CA GLY A 419 0.60 18.96 -1.95
C GLY A 419 -0.51 18.42 -2.83
N VAL A 420 -1.70 19.02 -2.82
CA VAL A 420 -2.81 18.64 -3.70
C VAL A 420 -2.53 19.11 -5.13
N TRP A 421 -2.93 18.34 -6.14
CA TRP A 421 -2.81 18.76 -7.54
C TRP A 421 -3.69 19.99 -7.83
N PRO A 422 -3.22 21.02 -8.58
CA PRO A 422 -1.95 21.12 -9.30
C PRO A 422 -0.79 21.75 -8.51
N VAL A 423 -1.00 22.19 -7.26
CA VAL A 423 -0.03 22.91 -6.42
C VAL A 423 0.96 22.00 -5.66
N HIS A 424 1.28 20.84 -6.24
CA HIS A 424 2.05 19.76 -5.61
C HIS A 424 3.55 19.73 -5.99
N SER A 425 3.96 20.50 -6.99
CA SER A 425 5.26 20.38 -7.67
C SER A 425 6.48 20.42 -6.74
N TRP A 426 6.39 21.07 -5.58
CA TRP A 426 7.50 21.12 -4.62
C TRP A 426 7.86 19.74 -4.04
N LEU A 427 6.88 18.86 -3.81
CA LEU A 427 7.09 17.56 -3.16
C LEU A 427 8.11 16.69 -3.91
N PRO A 428 7.89 16.31 -5.19
CA PRO A 428 8.81 15.45 -5.92
C PRO A 428 10.16 16.11 -6.23
N ILE A 429 10.31 17.42 -6.01
CA ILE A 429 11.56 18.17 -6.18
C ILE A 429 12.36 18.23 -4.87
N ALA A 430 11.68 18.48 -3.73
CA ALA A 430 12.31 18.64 -2.43
C ALA A 430 12.80 17.30 -1.84
N HIS A 431 12.01 16.22 -1.92
CA HIS A 431 12.37 14.93 -1.32
C HIS A 431 13.70 14.35 -1.85
N PRO A 432 13.97 14.32 -3.17
CA PRO A 432 15.24 13.81 -3.67
C PRO A 432 16.44 14.69 -3.29
N ALA A 433 16.22 15.98 -3.01
CA ALA A 433 17.27 16.95 -2.71
C ALA A 433 17.58 17.09 -1.21
N ALA A 434 16.59 16.89 -0.34
CA ALA A 434 16.77 16.93 1.10
C ALA A 434 17.51 15.70 1.65
N PRO A 435 18.19 15.81 2.80
CA PRO A 435 18.71 14.65 3.55
C PRO A 435 17.59 13.65 3.84
N SER A 436 17.87 12.35 3.78
CA SER A 436 16.82 11.34 3.97
C SER A 436 16.21 11.34 5.37
N SER A 437 16.96 11.77 6.38
CA SER A 437 16.46 12.02 7.72
C SER A 437 15.34 13.08 7.77
N ILE A 438 15.27 13.99 6.79
CA ILE A 438 14.21 14.99 6.63
C ILE A 438 13.16 14.56 5.60
N SER A 439 13.53 13.78 4.58
CA SER A 439 12.58 13.27 3.58
C SER A 439 11.43 12.47 4.21
N GLY A 440 11.70 11.68 5.26
CA GLY A 440 10.65 10.98 6.01
C GLY A 440 9.64 11.96 6.65
N PRO A 441 10.07 12.82 7.59
CA PRO A 441 9.27 13.90 8.17
C PRO A 441 8.59 14.85 7.17
N LEU A 442 9.21 15.16 6.02
CA LEU A 442 8.57 15.95 4.96
C LEU A 442 7.26 15.29 4.49
N SER A 443 7.26 13.97 4.38
CA SER A 443 6.08 13.18 3.97
C SER A 443 5.18 12.84 5.16
N GLY A 444 5.76 12.49 6.32
CA GLY A 444 5.03 12.03 7.50
C GLY A 444 4.43 13.15 8.36
N ILE A 445 5.02 14.34 8.35
CA ILE A 445 4.63 15.47 9.19
C ILE A 445 4.23 16.70 8.35
N LEU A 446 5.08 17.19 7.44
CA LEU A 446 4.82 18.48 6.80
C LEU A 446 3.60 18.46 5.88
N THR A 447 3.35 17.38 5.13
CA THR A 447 2.07 17.27 4.40
C THR A 447 0.88 17.07 5.33
N LYS A 448 1.10 16.59 6.56
CA LYS A 448 0.05 16.37 7.58
C LYS A 448 -0.32 17.67 8.26
N ALA A 449 0.58 18.64 8.35
CA ALA A 449 0.21 20.01 8.73
C ALA A 449 -0.80 20.62 7.75
N GLY A 450 -0.68 20.33 6.44
CA GLY A 450 -1.68 20.66 5.43
C GLY A 450 -3.04 20.04 5.74
N VAL A 451 -3.07 18.73 6.00
CA VAL A 451 -4.32 18.00 6.35
C VAL A 451 -4.89 18.47 7.70
N PHE A 452 -4.05 18.78 8.68
CA PHE A 452 -4.46 19.36 9.96
C PHE A 452 -5.17 20.70 9.74
N GLY A 453 -4.61 21.58 8.90
CA GLY A 453 -5.26 22.84 8.54
C GLY A 453 -6.64 22.62 7.91
N LEU A 454 -6.76 21.67 6.97
CA LEU A 454 -8.07 21.30 6.39
C LEU A 454 -9.05 20.87 7.50
N VAL A 455 -8.69 19.91 8.33
CA VAL A 455 -9.58 19.38 9.38
C VAL A 455 -9.92 20.43 10.43
N LYS A 456 -8.91 21.09 11.01
CA LYS A 456 -9.09 22.06 12.10
C LYS A 456 -9.84 23.29 11.64
N VAL A 457 -9.43 23.92 10.55
CA VAL A 457 -10.01 25.20 10.13
C VAL A 457 -11.28 24.99 9.31
N LEU A 458 -11.28 24.14 8.30
CA LEU A 458 -12.45 23.98 7.43
C LEU A 458 -13.55 23.13 8.08
N PHE A 459 -13.20 21.97 8.66
CA PHE A 459 -14.22 21.02 9.14
C PHE A 459 -14.67 21.27 10.59
N ILE A 460 -13.79 21.78 11.46
CA ILE A 460 -14.11 22.03 12.88
C ILE A 460 -14.48 23.49 13.15
N VAL A 461 -13.63 24.45 12.75
CA VAL A 461 -13.86 25.88 13.04
C VAL A 461 -14.94 26.47 12.13
N ILE A 462 -14.83 26.31 10.81
CA ILE A 462 -15.87 26.76 9.88
C ILE A 462 -17.08 25.82 9.93
N GLY A 463 -16.84 24.50 9.94
CA GLY A 463 -17.89 23.50 10.05
C GLY A 463 -18.48 23.08 8.70
N VAL A 464 -18.83 21.79 8.57
CA VAL A 464 -19.44 21.22 7.35
C VAL A 464 -20.73 21.95 6.93
N PRO A 465 -21.65 22.32 7.85
CA PRO A 465 -22.87 23.05 7.47
C PRO A 465 -22.58 24.40 6.83
N ALA A 466 -21.67 25.20 7.38
CA ALA A 466 -21.32 26.50 6.79
C ALA A 466 -20.67 26.31 5.41
N LEU A 467 -19.76 25.35 5.27
CA LEU A 467 -19.16 25.01 3.97
C LEU A 467 -20.19 24.62 2.91
N SER A 468 -21.27 23.93 3.30
CA SER A 468 -22.36 23.57 2.39
C SER A 468 -23.19 24.78 1.93
N THR A 469 -23.22 25.86 2.73
CA THR A 469 -23.86 27.13 2.36
C THR A 469 -22.98 28.02 1.49
N PHE A 470 -21.65 27.87 1.59
CA PHE A 470 -20.66 28.62 0.83
C PHE A 470 -20.57 28.11 -0.62
N THR A 471 -21.67 28.27 -1.35
CA THR A 471 -21.78 27.84 -2.74
C THR A 471 -21.81 29.05 -3.67
N GLY A 472 -21.12 28.89 -4.79
CA GLY A 472 -21.20 29.78 -5.93
C GLY A 472 -21.06 28.94 -7.19
N TRP A 473 -21.76 29.31 -8.26
CA TRP A 473 -21.63 28.66 -9.57
C TRP A 473 -22.00 27.17 -9.61
N GLY A 474 -22.70 26.65 -8.58
CA GLY A 474 -23.16 25.27 -8.51
C GLY A 474 -22.10 24.22 -8.14
N VAL A 475 -20.91 24.63 -7.67
CA VAL A 475 -19.84 23.71 -7.26
C VAL A 475 -19.66 23.77 -5.74
N SER A 476 -19.82 22.65 -5.05
CA SER A 476 -19.58 22.53 -3.60
C SER A 476 -18.12 22.17 -3.30
N LEU A 477 -17.64 22.53 -2.11
CA LEU A 477 -16.28 22.18 -1.66
C LEU A 477 -16.07 20.65 -1.60
N GLU A 478 -17.10 19.88 -1.26
CA GLU A 478 -17.11 18.41 -1.29
C GLU A 478 -16.66 17.87 -2.65
N VAL A 479 -17.33 18.31 -3.74
CA VAL A 479 -17.00 17.90 -5.11
C VAL A 479 -15.57 18.31 -5.49
N VAL A 480 -15.12 19.47 -5.02
CA VAL A 480 -13.74 19.94 -5.24
C VAL A 480 -12.74 19.05 -4.52
N LEU A 481 -12.96 18.72 -3.25
CA LEU A 481 -12.06 17.88 -2.46
C LEU A 481 -12.01 16.45 -3.00
N ILE A 482 -13.16 15.85 -3.32
CA ILE A 482 -13.25 14.52 -3.93
C ILE A 482 -12.54 14.52 -5.28
N GLY A 483 -12.88 15.46 -6.17
CA GLY A 483 -12.32 15.54 -7.52
C GLY A 483 -10.81 15.77 -7.51
N LEU A 484 -10.33 16.76 -6.75
CA LEU A 484 -8.89 17.03 -6.63
C LEU A 484 -8.15 15.91 -5.90
N GLY A 485 -8.77 15.28 -4.90
CA GLY A 485 -8.23 14.11 -4.19
C GLY A 485 -8.00 12.94 -5.14
N LEU A 486 -9.01 12.57 -5.93
CA LEU A 486 -8.92 11.48 -6.93
C LEU A 486 -7.93 11.79 -8.05
N ILE A 487 -7.88 13.03 -8.55
CA ILE A 487 -6.86 13.45 -9.53
C ILE A 487 -5.47 13.35 -8.92
N THR A 488 -5.29 13.80 -7.68
CA THR A 488 -4.02 13.75 -6.95
C THR A 488 -3.57 12.30 -6.73
N LEU A 489 -4.50 11.42 -6.37
CA LEU A 489 -4.32 9.99 -6.23
C LEU A 489 -3.80 9.37 -7.52
N LEU A 490 -4.56 9.48 -8.61
CA LEU A 490 -4.23 8.84 -9.88
C LEU A 490 -2.95 9.41 -10.48
N TYR A 491 -2.78 10.74 -10.44
CA TYR A 491 -1.56 11.38 -10.92
C TYR A 491 -0.34 10.89 -10.13
N GLY A 492 -0.44 10.82 -8.79
CA GLY A 492 0.63 10.32 -7.93
C GLY A 492 1.02 8.87 -8.24
N GLU A 493 0.04 7.97 -8.34
CA GLU A 493 0.28 6.54 -8.61
C GLU A 493 0.90 6.33 -10.01
N ILE A 494 0.37 7.00 -11.03
CA ILE A 494 0.87 6.91 -12.41
C ILE A 494 2.30 7.47 -12.50
N ARG A 495 2.59 8.61 -11.88
CA ARG A 495 3.94 9.19 -11.90
C ARG A 495 4.93 8.31 -11.12
N ALA A 496 4.54 7.75 -9.98
CA ALA A 496 5.38 6.85 -9.21
C ALA A 496 5.74 5.58 -10.01
N LEU A 497 4.79 5.04 -10.78
CA LEU A 497 5.01 3.87 -11.64
C LEU A 497 6.21 4.05 -12.59
N PHE A 498 6.30 5.22 -13.22
CA PHE A 498 7.34 5.53 -14.19
C PHE A 498 8.64 6.05 -13.58
N GLU A 499 8.70 6.30 -12.26
CA GLU A 499 9.93 6.80 -11.66
C GLU A 499 10.98 5.72 -11.42
N THR A 500 12.24 6.10 -11.63
CA THR A 500 13.42 5.22 -11.53
C THR A 500 14.26 5.49 -10.28
N GLU A 501 14.18 6.69 -9.71
CA GLU A 501 14.87 7.08 -8.48
C GLU A 501 13.99 6.83 -7.25
N ILE A 502 14.57 6.20 -6.22
CA ILE A 502 13.79 5.67 -5.09
C ILE A 502 13.10 6.77 -4.27
N LYS A 503 13.78 7.87 -3.95
CA LYS A 503 13.17 8.95 -3.14
C LYS A 503 12.08 9.70 -3.93
N ARG A 504 12.28 9.89 -5.23
CA ARG A 504 11.30 10.55 -6.11
C ARG A 504 10.05 9.69 -6.31
N MET A 505 10.21 8.37 -6.49
CA MET A 505 9.09 7.42 -6.49
C MET A 505 8.31 7.47 -5.17
N LEU A 506 9.02 7.52 -4.03
CA LEU A 506 8.38 7.66 -2.71
C LEU A 506 7.66 9.00 -2.52
N ALA A 507 8.14 10.07 -3.16
CA ALA A 507 7.48 11.38 -3.15
C ALA A 507 6.17 11.37 -3.96
N PHE A 508 6.14 10.81 -5.17
CA PHE A 508 4.89 10.66 -5.93
C PHE A 508 3.90 9.70 -5.29
N SER A 509 4.38 8.63 -4.65
CA SER A 509 3.48 7.79 -3.84
C SER A 509 3.07 8.45 -2.52
N THR A 510 3.71 9.54 -2.07
CA THR A 510 3.18 10.37 -0.96
C THR A 510 2.04 11.23 -1.46
N LEU A 511 2.20 11.81 -2.65
CA LEU A 511 1.14 12.54 -3.34
C LEU A 511 -0.12 11.69 -3.48
N ALA A 512 0.03 10.45 -3.96
CA ALA A 512 -1.09 9.55 -4.16
C ALA A 512 -1.91 9.30 -2.89
N GLN A 513 -1.23 9.01 -1.78
CA GLN A 513 -1.87 8.70 -0.49
C GLN A 513 -2.47 9.95 0.18
N VAL A 514 -1.89 11.13 -0.03
CA VAL A 514 -2.57 12.39 0.34
C VAL A 514 -3.83 12.58 -0.50
N GLY A 515 -3.80 12.22 -1.78
CA GLY A 515 -4.99 12.17 -2.63
C GLY A 515 -6.08 11.26 -2.09
N GLU A 516 -5.73 10.05 -1.63
CA GLU A 516 -6.66 9.13 -0.94
C GLU A 516 -7.28 9.81 0.30
N ILE A 517 -6.46 10.41 1.17
CA ILE A 517 -6.92 11.10 2.39
C ILE A 517 -7.87 12.25 2.04
N VAL A 518 -7.50 13.11 1.07
CA VAL A 518 -8.30 14.29 0.71
C VAL A 518 -9.62 13.89 0.04
N ALA A 519 -9.61 12.84 -0.80
CA ALA A 519 -10.82 12.36 -1.44
C ALA A 519 -11.83 11.82 -0.41
N VAL A 520 -11.37 11.02 0.55
CA VAL A 520 -12.24 10.48 1.60
C VAL A 520 -12.68 11.57 2.57
N LEU A 521 -11.77 12.44 3.02
CA LEU A 521 -12.12 13.58 3.88
C LEU A 521 -13.16 14.49 3.20
N GLY A 522 -13.08 14.63 1.88
CA GLY A 522 -14.02 15.39 1.06
C GLY A 522 -15.48 14.96 1.21
N ILE A 523 -15.75 13.69 1.55
CA ILE A 523 -17.11 13.14 1.76
C ILE A 523 -17.83 13.84 2.93
N GLY A 524 -17.09 14.39 3.91
CA GLY A 524 -17.69 15.24 4.94
C GLY A 524 -18.47 14.52 6.04
N THR A 525 -18.46 13.18 6.10
CA THR A 525 -19.06 12.44 7.22
C THR A 525 -18.07 12.26 8.38
N ALA A 526 -18.60 12.00 9.58
CA ALA A 526 -17.80 11.68 10.76
C ALA A 526 -16.92 10.44 10.51
N LEU A 527 -17.48 9.38 9.92
CA LEU A 527 -16.72 8.17 9.65
C LEU A 527 -15.63 8.39 8.59
N ALA A 528 -15.92 9.17 7.54
CA ALA A 528 -14.91 9.49 6.52
C ALA A 528 -13.76 10.32 7.10
N THR A 529 -14.05 11.19 8.07
CA THR A 529 -13.04 11.93 8.84
C THR A 529 -12.19 10.95 9.66
N ASP A 530 -12.80 10.07 10.44
CA ASP A 530 -12.09 9.06 11.25
C ASP A 530 -11.22 8.15 10.38
N ALA A 531 -11.75 7.68 9.25
CA ALA A 531 -11.05 6.84 8.27
C ALA A 531 -9.82 7.55 7.70
N SER A 532 -9.98 8.81 7.30
CA SER A 532 -8.91 9.65 6.76
C SER A 532 -7.81 9.89 7.79
N LEU A 533 -8.19 10.16 9.05
CA LEU A 533 -7.25 10.38 10.15
C LEU A 533 -6.54 9.11 10.58
N LEU A 534 -7.22 7.96 10.59
CA LEU A 534 -6.58 6.67 10.81
C LEU A 534 -5.51 6.42 9.74
N HIS A 535 -5.84 6.70 8.47
CA HIS A 535 -4.85 6.61 7.40
C HIS A 535 -3.73 7.64 7.54
N VAL A 536 -4.00 8.88 7.98
CA VAL A 536 -2.97 9.89 8.26
C VAL A 536 -1.91 9.36 9.24
N THR A 537 -2.34 8.76 10.37
CA THR A 537 -1.42 8.23 11.38
C THR A 537 -0.59 7.06 10.83
N ASN A 538 -1.24 6.11 10.15
CA ASN A 538 -0.57 4.95 9.56
C ASN A 538 0.39 5.36 8.44
N HIS A 539 -0.03 6.25 7.55
CA HIS A 539 0.77 6.74 6.45
C HIS A 539 2.01 7.49 6.96
N ALA A 540 1.89 8.27 8.04
CA ALA A 540 3.03 8.96 8.64
C ALA A 540 4.14 7.98 9.07
N VAL A 541 3.76 6.87 9.72
CA VAL A 541 4.69 5.80 10.13
C VAL A 541 5.26 5.07 8.91
N MET A 542 4.40 4.61 8.00
CA MET A 542 4.80 3.83 6.82
C MET A 542 5.76 4.60 5.91
N LYS A 543 5.46 5.86 5.57
CA LYS A 543 6.34 6.66 4.71
C LYS A 543 7.64 7.04 5.38
N THR A 544 7.61 7.38 6.66
CA THR A 544 8.86 7.69 7.39
C THR A 544 9.78 6.48 7.35
N LEU A 545 9.25 5.27 7.55
CA LEU A 545 10.03 4.03 7.45
C LEU A 545 10.60 3.81 6.03
N LEU A 546 9.78 3.98 4.99
CA LEU A 546 10.23 3.83 3.60
C LEU A 546 11.35 4.81 3.24
N PHE A 547 11.24 6.09 3.64
CA PHE A 547 12.28 7.10 3.40
C PHE A 547 13.54 6.86 4.22
N PHE A 548 13.42 6.39 5.47
CA PHE A 548 14.57 6.07 6.32
C PHE A 548 15.32 4.84 5.82
N ALA A 549 14.61 3.78 5.43
CA ALA A 549 15.25 2.62 4.82
C ALA A 549 15.88 2.98 3.45
N ALA A 550 15.22 3.78 2.62
CA ALA A 550 15.81 4.30 1.38
C ALA A 550 17.07 5.16 1.68
N GLY A 551 17.04 5.97 2.73
CA GLY A 551 18.18 6.74 3.21
C GLY A 551 19.36 5.88 3.65
N ALA A 552 19.10 4.79 4.36
CA ALA A 552 20.10 3.81 4.75
C ALA A 552 20.74 3.13 3.53
N PHE A 553 19.95 2.74 2.52
CA PHE A 553 20.49 2.20 1.26
C PHE A 553 21.39 3.21 0.54
N ILE A 554 20.94 4.45 0.41
CA ILE A 554 21.70 5.52 -0.26
C ILE A 554 23.00 5.81 0.51
N MET A 555 22.95 5.84 1.85
CA MET A 555 24.13 6.13 2.67
C MET A 555 25.20 5.04 2.56
N GLN A 556 24.80 3.76 2.52
CA GLN A 556 25.74 2.65 2.46
C GLN A 556 26.25 2.35 1.05
N THR A 557 25.44 2.65 0.01
CA THR A 557 25.78 2.28 -1.38
C THR A 557 26.15 3.47 -2.27
N GLY A 558 25.79 4.70 -1.88
CA GLY A 558 25.87 5.89 -2.73
C GLY A 558 24.88 5.89 -3.91
N ARG A 559 24.07 4.84 -4.07
CA ARG A 559 23.16 4.67 -5.22
C ARG A 559 21.76 5.17 -4.91
N ARG A 560 21.12 5.81 -5.90
CA ARG A 560 19.78 6.40 -5.79
C ARG A 560 18.74 5.75 -6.70
N ASN A 561 19.16 5.19 -7.83
CA ASN A 561 18.24 4.51 -8.74
C ASN A 561 17.87 3.14 -8.21
N ILE A 562 16.61 2.75 -8.38
CA ILE A 562 16.08 1.44 -7.96
C ILE A 562 16.87 0.30 -8.63
N ALA A 563 17.29 0.50 -9.89
CA ALA A 563 18.05 -0.49 -10.64
C ALA A 563 19.42 -0.81 -10.00
N ASP A 564 20.05 0.20 -9.43
CA ASP A 564 21.39 0.09 -8.82
C ASP A 564 21.35 -0.54 -7.42
N LEU A 565 20.16 -0.68 -6.82
CA LEU A 565 19.94 -1.32 -5.53
C LEU A 565 19.66 -2.83 -5.65
N ALA A 566 19.90 -3.41 -6.82
CA ALA A 566 19.67 -4.82 -7.09
C ALA A 566 20.47 -5.71 -6.13
N GLY A 567 19.79 -6.49 -5.27
CA GLY A 567 20.38 -7.41 -4.32
C GLY A 567 20.83 -6.81 -2.99
N VAL A 568 20.62 -5.50 -2.74
CA VAL A 568 20.99 -4.84 -1.46
C VAL A 568 20.36 -5.55 -0.25
N GLY A 569 19.16 -6.10 -0.39
CA GLY A 569 18.48 -6.80 0.70
C GLY A 569 19.20 -8.06 1.18
N ARG A 570 20.17 -8.59 0.42
CA ARG A 570 21.00 -9.72 0.85
C ARG A 570 22.16 -9.28 1.76
N VAL A 571 22.62 -8.03 1.64
CA VAL A 571 23.71 -7.45 2.45
C VAL A 571 23.20 -6.54 3.58
N MET A 572 22.00 -5.99 3.44
CA MET A 572 21.29 -5.20 4.44
C MET A 572 19.90 -5.81 4.76
N PRO A 573 19.85 -7.03 5.32
CA PRO A 573 18.60 -7.81 5.44
C PRO A 573 17.58 -7.23 6.43
N PHE A 574 18.02 -6.56 7.51
CA PHE A 574 17.11 -5.95 8.47
C PHE A 574 16.48 -4.68 7.88
N THR A 575 17.31 -3.78 7.35
CA THR A 575 16.83 -2.54 6.71
C THR A 575 15.90 -2.84 5.54
N ALA A 576 16.28 -3.78 4.67
CA ALA A 576 15.43 -4.20 3.56
C ALA A 576 14.17 -4.93 4.02
N GLY A 577 14.25 -5.73 5.10
CA GLY A 577 13.09 -6.38 5.71
C GLY A 577 12.07 -5.37 6.21
N CYS A 578 12.51 -4.33 6.91
CA CYS A 578 11.66 -3.22 7.35
C CYS A 578 11.08 -2.43 6.16
N TYR A 579 11.86 -2.22 5.08
CA TYR A 579 11.34 -1.61 3.85
C TYR A 579 10.22 -2.46 3.21
N ALA A 580 10.43 -3.77 3.10
CA ALA A 580 9.42 -4.69 2.56
C ALA A 580 8.16 -4.72 3.43
N LEU A 581 8.30 -4.74 4.76
CA LEU A 581 7.18 -4.64 5.69
C LEU A 581 6.35 -3.37 5.46
N ALA A 582 7.01 -2.21 5.40
CA ALA A 582 6.35 -0.93 5.15
C ALA A 582 5.66 -0.90 3.77
N THR A 583 6.29 -1.56 2.79
CA THR A 583 5.79 -1.69 1.43
C THR A 583 4.52 -2.55 1.37
N VAL A 584 4.51 -3.70 2.04
CA VAL A 584 3.32 -4.58 2.14
C VAL A 584 2.20 -3.88 2.93
N SER A 585 2.55 -3.14 3.99
CA SER A 585 1.57 -2.35 4.74
C SER A 585 0.94 -1.24 3.91
N ILE A 586 1.72 -0.45 3.16
CA ILE A 586 1.17 0.68 2.38
C ILE A 586 0.37 0.23 1.15
N MET A 587 0.63 -0.98 0.63
CA MET A 587 -0.26 -1.62 -0.34
C MET A 587 -1.65 -1.92 0.27
N GLY A 588 -1.77 -1.92 1.60
CA GLY A 588 -3.00 -2.29 2.29
C GLY A 588 -3.14 -3.79 2.48
N LEU A 589 -2.05 -4.53 2.67
CA LEU A 589 -2.10 -5.99 2.85
C LEU A 589 -2.05 -6.38 4.34
N PRO A 590 -2.89 -7.35 4.78
CA PRO A 590 -2.93 -7.78 6.16
C PRO A 590 -1.70 -8.61 6.57
N PRO A 591 -1.40 -8.68 7.88
CA PRO A 591 -2.16 -8.11 9.01
C PRO A 591 -1.61 -6.75 9.48
N PHE A 592 -1.18 -5.87 8.58
CA PHE A 592 -0.50 -4.62 8.94
C PHE A 592 -1.45 -3.42 8.98
N SER A 593 -1.07 -2.37 9.71
CA SER A 593 -1.95 -1.21 9.98
C SER A 593 -2.50 -0.52 8.73
N GLY A 594 -1.77 -0.55 7.60
CA GLY A 594 -2.25 0.02 6.34
C GLY A 594 -3.46 -0.71 5.73
N PHE A 595 -3.66 -2.01 6.02
CA PHE A 595 -4.88 -2.73 5.65
C PHE A 595 -6.08 -2.18 6.41
N VAL A 596 -5.93 -1.98 7.73
CA VAL A 596 -6.99 -1.47 8.60
C VAL A 596 -7.46 -0.08 8.15
N SER A 597 -6.53 0.86 7.92
CA SER A 597 -6.90 2.20 7.50
C SER A 597 -7.53 2.25 6.11
N LYS A 598 -7.00 1.50 5.14
CA LYS A 598 -7.60 1.44 3.79
C LYS A 598 -8.96 0.76 3.79
N PHE A 599 -9.15 -0.28 4.61
CA PHE A 599 -10.47 -0.89 4.81
C PHE A 599 -11.48 0.12 5.31
N LEU A 600 -11.14 0.88 6.36
CA LEU A 600 -12.04 1.88 6.90
C LEU A 600 -12.35 3.01 5.90
N MET A 601 -11.40 3.41 5.07
CA MET A 601 -11.61 4.43 4.02
C MET A 601 -12.60 3.95 2.94
N VAL A 602 -12.42 2.72 2.44
CA VAL A 602 -13.34 2.14 1.45
C VAL A 602 -14.72 1.88 2.07
N TYR A 603 -14.77 1.42 3.32
CA TYR A 603 -16.01 1.24 4.08
C TYR A 603 -16.75 2.56 4.26
N ALA A 604 -16.08 3.63 4.68
CA ALA A 604 -16.70 4.95 4.87
C ALA A 604 -17.22 5.54 3.55
N ALA A 605 -16.49 5.36 2.46
CA ALA A 605 -16.96 5.75 1.13
C ALA A 605 -18.21 4.98 0.69
N ALA A 606 -18.25 3.67 0.96
CA ALA A 606 -19.40 2.83 0.65
C ALA A 606 -20.63 3.12 1.53
N GLU A 607 -20.41 3.44 2.82
CA GLU A 607 -21.47 3.85 3.75
C GLU A 607 -22.15 5.14 3.30
N ALA A 608 -21.35 6.11 2.85
CA ALA A 608 -21.85 7.38 2.32
C ALA A 608 -22.38 7.29 0.88
N GLY A 609 -22.33 6.11 0.23
CA GLY A 609 -22.80 5.90 -1.14
C GLY A 609 -21.84 6.40 -2.25
N HIS A 610 -20.65 6.88 -1.89
CA HIS A 610 -19.61 7.37 -2.82
C HIS A 610 -18.74 6.23 -3.37
N TYR A 611 -19.36 5.31 -4.11
CA TYR A 611 -18.65 4.15 -4.67
C TYR A 611 -17.57 4.55 -5.68
N GLU A 612 -17.68 5.70 -6.33
CA GLU A 612 -16.66 6.27 -7.20
C GLU A 612 -15.34 6.53 -6.46
N VAL A 613 -15.41 6.97 -5.20
CA VAL A 613 -14.23 7.18 -4.35
C VAL A 613 -13.62 5.83 -4.00
N ALA A 614 -14.43 4.87 -3.54
CA ALA A 614 -13.99 3.50 -3.25
C ALA A 614 -13.28 2.85 -4.46
N ILE A 615 -13.87 2.95 -5.66
CA ILE A 615 -13.28 2.44 -6.90
C ILE A 615 -11.97 3.16 -7.22
N GLY A 616 -11.91 4.49 -7.08
CA GLY A 616 -10.69 5.27 -7.29
C GLY A 616 -9.53 4.82 -6.39
N LEU A 617 -9.81 4.59 -5.10
CA LEU A 617 -8.85 4.06 -4.13
C LEU A 617 -8.33 2.67 -4.53
N LEU A 618 -9.24 1.77 -4.94
CA LEU A 618 -8.89 0.40 -5.34
C LEU A 618 -8.06 0.36 -6.63
N VAL A 619 -8.39 1.21 -7.62
CA VAL A 619 -7.60 1.38 -8.85
C VAL A 619 -6.20 1.91 -8.52
N GLY A 620 -6.11 2.91 -7.64
CA GLY A 620 -4.82 3.40 -7.13
C GLY A 620 -3.99 2.29 -6.47
N GLY A 621 -4.61 1.48 -5.62
CA GLY A 621 -3.98 0.32 -4.98
C GLY A 621 -3.42 -0.71 -5.96
N ILE A 622 -4.15 -1.01 -7.05
CA ILE A 622 -3.69 -1.92 -8.11
C ILE A 622 -2.43 -1.37 -8.80
N ILE A 623 -2.37 -0.05 -9.08
CA ILE A 623 -1.18 0.59 -9.66
C ILE A 623 -0.03 0.57 -8.66
N ALA A 624 -0.31 0.87 -7.39
CA ALA A 624 0.67 0.92 -6.30
C ALA A 624 1.45 -0.38 -6.16
N VAL A 625 0.74 -1.50 -6.19
CA VAL A 625 1.31 -2.85 -6.13
C VAL A 625 2.44 -3.05 -7.13
N VAL A 626 2.31 -2.52 -8.35
CA VAL A 626 3.28 -2.74 -9.44
C VAL A 626 4.65 -2.16 -9.10
N TYR A 627 4.73 -0.86 -8.76
CA TYR A 627 6.02 -0.22 -8.54
C TYR A 627 6.63 -0.57 -7.18
N TYR A 628 5.81 -0.87 -6.18
CA TYR A 628 6.31 -1.29 -4.89
C TYR A 628 6.89 -2.71 -4.94
N LEU A 629 6.20 -3.67 -5.59
CA LEU A 629 6.77 -5.01 -5.82
C LEU A 629 8.00 -4.97 -6.71
N ARG A 630 8.08 -4.02 -7.65
CA ARG A 630 9.31 -3.79 -8.42
C ARG A 630 10.49 -3.49 -7.49
N VAL A 631 10.33 -2.64 -6.47
CA VAL A 631 11.43 -2.36 -5.53
C VAL A 631 11.78 -3.58 -4.68
N VAL A 632 10.79 -4.26 -4.08
CA VAL A 632 11.04 -5.48 -3.29
C VAL A 632 11.72 -6.57 -4.14
N GLY A 633 11.26 -6.73 -5.38
CA GLY A 633 11.84 -7.57 -6.41
C GLY A 633 13.32 -7.30 -6.66
N MET A 634 13.67 -6.02 -6.79
CA MET A 634 15.06 -5.59 -6.98
C MET A 634 15.90 -5.83 -5.73
N LEU A 635 15.40 -5.52 -4.54
CA LEU A 635 16.17 -5.63 -3.29
C LEU A 635 16.54 -7.08 -2.95
N PHE A 636 15.60 -8.02 -3.08
CA PHE A 636 15.79 -9.40 -2.55
C PHE A 636 16.07 -10.44 -3.62
N PHE A 637 15.44 -10.33 -4.78
CA PHE A 637 15.40 -11.39 -5.79
C PHE A 637 16.32 -11.10 -6.99
N ARG A 638 17.39 -10.33 -6.75
CA ARG A 638 18.50 -10.13 -7.69
C ARG A 638 19.83 -10.33 -6.96
N PRO A 639 20.87 -10.82 -7.64
CA PRO A 639 22.19 -10.91 -7.05
C PRO A 639 22.77 -9.52 -6.80
N TRP A 640 23.42 -9.33 -5.66
CA TRP A 640 24.19 -8.12 -5.36
C TRP A 640 25.45 -8.09 -6.23
N LYS A 641 25.61 -7.03 -7.03
CA LYS A 641 26.80 -6.79 -7.87
C LYS A 641 27.57 -5.52 -7.47
N GLY A 642 27.18 -4.87 -6.38
CA GLY A 642 27.86 -3.66 -5.93
C GLY A 642 29.15 -3.95 -5.16
N GLU A 643 29.74 -2.90 -4.60
CA GLU A 643 31.04 -2.95 -3.94
C GLU A 643 31.09 -3.93 -2.76
N ALA A 644 32.22 -4.61 -2.62
CA ALA A 644 32.50 -5.46 -1.47
C ALA A 644 32.76 -4.56 -0.24
N GLY A 645 31.89 -4.64 0.78
CA GLY A 645 32.04 -3.85 2.01
C GLY A 645 30.78 -3.16 2.51
N VAL A 646 29.69 -3.16 1.72
CA VAL A 646 28.37 -2.69 2.18
C VAL A 646 27.91 -3.54 3.36
N LYS A 647 27.55 -2.86 4.46
CA LYS A 647 27.03 -3.47 5.69
C LYS A 647 25.71 -2.80 6.08
N GLU A 648 25.08 -3.35 7.10
CA GLU A 648 23.88 -2.74 7.68
C GLU A 648 24.10 -1.30 8.15
N ALA A 649 22.98 -0.58 8.28
CA ALA A 649 23.00 0.77 8.80
C ALA A 649 23.53 0.82 10.26
N PRO A 650 24.10 1.94 10.71
CA PRO A 650 24.45 2.17 12.11
C PRO A 650 23.27 1.93 13.06
N LEU A 651 23.58 1.49 14.29
CA LEU A 651 22.58 1.10 15.28
C LEU A 651 21.46 2.13 15.53
N PRO A 652 21.70 3.45 15.65
CA PRO A 652 20.61 4.42 15.84
C PRO A 652 19.60 4.42 14.68
N MET A 653 20.08 4.24 13.45
CA MET A 653 19.20 4.14 12.28
C MET A 653 18.41 2.83 12.28
N LEU A 654 19.02 1.71 12.68
CA LEU A 654 18.35 0.41 12.83
C LEU A 654 17.27 0.46 13.91
N ILE A 655 17.54 1.11 15.05
CA ILE A 655 16.54 1.32 16.12
C ILE A 655 15.35 2.11 15.58
N ALA A 656 15.60 3.22 14.88
CA ALA A 656 14.53 4.05 14.35
C ALA A 656 13.64 3.31 13.33
N VAL A 657 14.24 2.60 12.36
CA VAL A 657 13.45 1.81 11.39
C VAL A 657 12.75 0.62 12.07
N GLY A 658 13.36 0.03 13.09
CA GLY A 658 12.78 -1.04 13.90
C GLY A 658 11.55 -0.60 14.71
N VAL A 659 11.60 0.59 15.33
CA VAL A 659 10.47 1.16 16.08
C VAL A 659 9.29 1.44 15.14
N LEU A 660 9.53 2.00 13.96
CA LEU A 660 8.46 2.24 12.98
C LEU A 660 7.89 0.91 12.43
N ALA A 661 8.74 -0.09 12.20
CA ALA A 661 8.31 -1.42 11.81
C ALA A 661 7.43 -2.08 12.89
N ALA A 662 7.81 -1.94 14.15
CA ALA A 662 7.01 -2.42 15.28
C ALA A 662 5.66 -1.68 15.37
N ALA A 663 5.63 -0.36 15.15
CA ALA A 663 4.39 0.42 15.13
C ALA A 663 3.42 -0.03 14.02
N ILE A 664 3.92 -0.39 12.83
CA ILE A 664 3.10 -0.93 11.73
C ILE A 664 2.47 -2.28 12.10
N ILE A 665 3.24 -3.17 12.74
CA ILE A 665 2.75 -4.47 13.19
C ILE A 665 1.73 -4.28 14.31
N PHE A 666 2.07 -3.47 15.32
CA PHE A 666 1.20 -3.21 16.46
C PHE A 666 -0.14 -2.58 16.04
N GLY A 667 -0.12 -1.57 15.17
CA GLY A 667 -1.35 -0.95 14.64
C GLY A 667 -2.19 -1.88 13.76
N GLY A 668 -1.62 -2.97 13.24
CA GLY A 668 -2.35 -3.98 12.49
C GLY A 668 -3.04 -5.01 13.39
N PHE A 669 -2.36 -5.47 14.45
CA PHE A 669 -2.91 -6.45 15.40
C PHE A 669 -3.81 -5.83 16.47
N VAL A 670 -3.54 -4.59 16.85
CA VAL A 670 -4.27 -3.85 17.90
C VAL A 670 -4.66 -2.47 17.35
N PRO A 671 -5.57 -2.37 16.38
CA PRO A 671 -5.96 -1.07 15.82
C PRO A 671 -6.82 -0.22 16.76
N SER A 672 -7.37 -0.79 17.83
CA SER A 672 -8.30 -0.12 18.74
C SER A 672 -7.73 1.18 19.33
N PHE A 673 -6.46 1.22 19.74
CA PHE A 673 -5.88 2.44 20.29
C PHE A 673 -5.84 3.61 19.28
N GLN A 674 -5.68 3.30 17.98
CA GLN A 674 -5.71 4.33 16.93
C GLN A 674 -7.14 4.73 16.62
N LEU A 675 -8.06 3.76 16.59
CA LEU A 675 -9.48 4.00 16.38
C LEU A 675 -10.07 4.90 17.47
N ASP A 676 -9.78 4.61 18.74
CA ASP A 676 -10.23 5.42 19.88
C ASP A 676 -9.67 6.85 19.81
N LEU A 677 -8.42 6.99 19.35
CA LEU A 677 -7.77 8.28 19.20
C LEU A 677 -8.42 9.13 18.09
N VAL A 678 -8.73 8.53 16.93
CA VAL A 678 -9.33 9.27 15.81
C VAL A 678 -10.84 9.48 15.98
N GLY A 679 -11.55 8.53 16.59
CA GLY A 679 -13.00 8.61 16.79
C GLY A 679 -13.44 9.79 17.65
N ALA A 680 -12.58 10.25 18.57
CA ALA A 680 -12.82 11.49 19.30
C ALA A 680 -12.88 12.72 18.38
N VAL A 681 -12.12 12.72 17.27
CA VAL A 681 -12.14 13.79 16.27
C VAL A 681 -13.39 13.72 15.41
N GLY A 682 -13.77 12.52 14.92
CA GLY A 682 -15.03 12.34 14.20
C GLY A 682 -16.24 12.75 15.03
N ALA A 683 -16.26 12.44 16.34
CA ALA A 683 -17.29 12.90 17.26
C ALA A 683 -17.33 14.43 17.41
N GLU A 684 -16.18 15.09 17.46
CA GLU A 684 -16.09 16.56 17.50
C GLU A 684 -16.63 17.18 16.20
N VAL A 685 -16.20 16.68 15.04
CA VAL A 685 -16.68 17.13 13.73
C VAL A 685 -18.18 16.90 13.59
N ALA A 686 -18.68 15.75 14.06
CA ALA A 686 -20.11 15.44 14.06
C ALA A 686 -20.90 16.44 14.91
N ALA A 687 -20.45 16.67 16.15
CA ALA A 687 -21.09 17.60 17.07
C ALA A 687 -21.12 19.03 16.51
N ARG A 688 -20.02 19.50 15.93
CA ARG A 688 -19.93 20.82 15.28
C ARG A 688 -20.80 20.93 14.02
N SER A 689 -21.02 19.81 13.34
CA SER A 689 -21.77 19.77 12.08
C SER A 689 -23.25 19.42 12.25
N GLY A 690 -23.72 19.20 13.48
CA GLY A 690 -25.08 18.70 13.73
C GLY A 690 -25.32 17.30 13.18
N LEU A 691 -24.26 16.53 12.93
CA LEU A 691 -24.30 15.15 12.44
C LEU A 691 -24.27 14.19 13.64
N ALA A 692 -24.77 12.97 13.43
CA ALA A 692 -24.58 11.91 14.40
C ALA A 692 -23.10 11.48 14.42
N ALA A 693 -22.57 11.19 15.62
CA ALA A 693 -21.26 10.58 15.74
C ALA A 693 -21.25 9.22 15.03
N ALA A 694 -20.16 8.90 14.34
CA ALA A 694 -20.01 7.62 13.67
C ALA A 694 -19.80 6.49 14.68
N ALA A 695 -20.42 5.34 14.42
CA ALA A 695 -20.08 4.11 15.13
C ALA A 695 -18.85 3.49 14.47
N LEU A 696 -17.69 3.56 15.14
CA LEU A 696 -16.49 2.92 14.62
C LEU A 696 -16.63 1.41 14.66
N PRO A 697 -16.47 0.72 13.52
CA PRO A 697 -16.59 -0.73 13.50
C PRO A 697 -15.34 -1.38 14.10
N SER A 698 -15.49 -2.58 14.67
CA SER A 698 -14.36 -3.34 15.19
C SER A 698 -13.53 -3.91 14.04
N LEU A 699 -12.33 -3.35 13.81
CA LEU A 699 -11.42 -3.78 12.75
C LEU A 699 -10.31 -4.72 13.27
N VAL A 700 -10.66 -5.64 14.18
CA VAL A 700 -9.72 -6.62 14.73
C VAL A 700 -9.91 -7.96 14.02
N MET A 701 -8.85 -8.46 13.38
CA MET A 701 -8.88 -9.80 12.80
C MET A 701 -8.93 -10.87 13.89
N SER A 702 -9.92 -11.75 13.84
CA SER A 702 -10.07 -12.83 14.82
C SER A 702 -9.16 -14.02 14.50
N TRP A 703 -8.02 -14.13 15.19
CA TRP A 703 -7.06 -15.22 14.99
C TRP A 703 -7.46 -16.49 15.74
N THR A 704 -7.79 -17.55 15.00
CA THR A 704 -8.09 -18.86 15.60
C THR A 704 -6.82 -19.61 16.00
N LEU A 705 -6.93 -20.53 16.97
CA LEU A 705 -5.79 -21.32 17.44
C LEU A 705 -5.02 -22.01 16.29
N PRO A 706 -5.66 -22.70 15.32
CA PRO A 706 -4.93 -23.31 14.20
C PRO A 706 -4.20 -22.29 13.31
N ALA A 707 -4.84 -21.15 13.01
CA ALA A 707 -4.24 -20.10 12.19
C ALA A 707 -3.04 -19.45 12.90
N THR A 708 -3.15 -19.20 14.21
CA THR A 708 -2.06 -18.65 15.04
C THR A 708 -0.87 -19.62 15.10
N ILE A 709 -1.12 -20.92 15.29
CA ILE A 709 -0.06 -21.94 15.28
C ILE A 709 0.67 -21.94 13.92
N ALA A 710 -0.07 -21.93 12.82
CA ALA A 710 0.52 -21.91 11.48
C ALA A 710 1.33 -20.62 11.21
N PHE A 711 0.82 -19.45 11.61
CA PHE A 711 1.48 -18.16 11.39
C PHE A 711 2.72 -17.97 12.26
N LEU A 712 2.61 -18.14 13.58
CA LEU A 712 3.75 -18.02 14.50
C LEU A 712 4.76 -19.14 14.26
N GLY A 713 4.28 -20.35 13.93
CA GLY A 713 5.13 -21.46 13.52
C GLY A 713 5.92 -21.16 12.25
N ALA A 714 5.33 -20.51 11.25
CA ALA A 714 6.06 -20.05 10.06
C ALA A 714 7.18 -19.05 10.39
N VAL A 715 6.95 -18.11 11.31
CA VAL A 715 7.99 -17.19 11.79
C VAL A 715 9.10 -17.96 12.50
N ALA A 716 8.76 -18.93 13.36
CA ALA A 716 9.73 -19.78 14.05
C ALA A 716 10.56 -20.62 13.07
N VAL A 717 9.93 -21.22 12.06
CA VAL A 717 10.60 -21.97 10.97
C VAL A 717 11.61 -21.10 10.23
N TRP A 718 11.25 -19.86 9.91
CA TRP A 718 12.17 -18.94 9.26
C TRP A 718 13.37 -18.59 10.14
N LEU A 719 13.15 -18.35 11.44
CA LEU A 719 14.23 -18.04 12.39
C LEU A 719 15.18 -19.22 12.61
N VAL A 720 14.63 -20.44 12.81
CA VAL A 720 15.41 -21.68 12.97
C VAL A 720 16.20 -22.00 11.71
N GLY A 721 15.59 -21.77 10.55
CA GLY A 721 16.22 -22.02 9.25
C GLY A 721 17.45 -21.16 8.95
N ARG A 722 17.67 -20.07 9.69
CA ARG A 722 18.94 -19.33 9.65
C ARG A 722 20.12 -20.12 10.23
N LYS A 723 19.84 -21.12 11.07
CA LYS A 723 20.85 -21.99 11.71
C LYS A 723 20.91 -23.37 11.07
N SER A 724 19.76 -24.02 10.88
CA SER A 724 19.67 -25.36 10.29
C SER A 724 18.45 -25.51 9.42
N VAL A 725 18.68 -25.84 8.15
CA VAL A 725 17.63 -26.03 7.15
C VAL A 725 16.83 -27.31 7.41
N GLU A 726 17.51 -28.37 7.85
CA GLU A 726 16.88 -29.65 8.17
C GLU A 726 15.91 -29.53 9.36
N GLN A 727 16.35 -28.85 10.44
CA GLN A 727 15.49 -28.60 11.60
C GLN A 727 14.28 -27.72 11.23
N ALA A 728 14.49 -26.74 10.35
CA ALA A 728 13.39 -25.91 9.87
C ALA A 728 12.35 -26.70 9.05
N GLY A 729 12.79 -27.67 8.23
CA GLY A 729 11.90 -28.56 7.49
C GLY A 729 11.03 -29.41 8.41
N TRP A 730 11.64 -30.10 9.38
CA TRP A 730 10.88 -30.92 10.34
C TRP A 730 9.99 -30.09 11.26
N LEU A 731 10.43 -28.90 11.67
CA LEU A 731 9.60 -27.96 12.42
C LEU A 731 8.39 -27.50 11.60
N ALA A 732 8.56 -27.24 10.30
CA ALA A 732 7.46 -26.86 9.43
C ALA A 732 6.39 -27.97 9.32
N VAL A 733 6.81 -29.23 9.22
CA VAL A 733 5.89 -30.38 9.27
C VAL A 733 5.18 -30.44 10.62
N ALA A 734 5.92 -30.35 11.73
CA ALA A 734 5.37 -30.42 13.08
C ALA A 734 4.36 -29.30 13.36
N VAL A 735 4.62 -28.07 12.89
CA VAL A 735 3.70 -26.94 13.00
C VAL A 735 2.37 -27.23 12.29
N LEU A 736 2.41 -27.78 11.08
CA LEU A 736 1.18 -28.08 10.34
C LEU A 736 0.41 -29.27 10.91
N VAL A 737 1.11 -30.26 11.47
CA VAL A 737 0.48 -31.34 12.25
C VAL A 737 -0.17 -30.79 13.51
N ALA A 738 0.49 -29.87 14.22
CA ALA A 738 -0.08 -29.21 15.39
C ALA A 738 -1.31 -28.35 15.02
N ALA A 739 -1.26 -27.65 13.89
CA ALA A 739 -2.41 -26.92 13.37
C ALA A 739 -3.58 -27.87 13.01
N PHE A 740 -3.29 -29.02 12.39
CA PHE A 740 -4.30 -30.05 12.11
C PHE A 740 -4.96 -30.57 13.39
N LEU A 741 -4.16 -30.93 14.41
CA LEU A 741 -4.70 -31.36 15.70
C LEU A 741 -5.50 -30.25 16.37
N ALA A 742 -5.05 -29.00 16.28
CA ALA A 742 -5.78 -27.85 16.81
C ALA A 742 -7.16 -27.70 16.15
N VAL A 743 -7.28 -27.89 14.82
CA VAL A 743 -8.59 -27.90 14.14
C VAL A 743 -9.52 -28.94 14.75
N ILE A 744 -9.02 -30.15 15.01
CA ILE A 744 -9.80 -31.23 15.63
C ILE A 744 -10.22 -30.86 17.06
N PHE A 745 -9.31 -30.32 17.88
CA PHE A 745 -9.62 -29.91 19.25
C PHE A 745 -10.61 -28.74 19.32
N THR A 746 -10.59 -27.86 18.32
CA THR A 746 -11.51 -26.72 18.22
C THR A 746 -12.70 -26.99 17.30
N ALA A 747 -13.04 -28.25 17.03
CA ALA A 747 -14.15 -28.61 16.14
C ALA A 747 -15.48 -27.86 16.43
N PRO A 748 -15.89 -27.64 17.70
CA PRO A 748 -17.12 -26.91 18.01
C PRO A 748 -17.11 -25.42 17.60
N ALA A 749 -15.95 -24.85 17.27
CA ALA A 749 -15.84 -23.45 16.84
C ALA A 749 -16.26 -23.22 15.38
N TYR A 750 -16.43 -24.30 14.61
CA TYR A 750 -16.71 -24.28 13.17
C TYR A 750 -18.13 -24.78 12.87
N ASP A 751 -18.74 -24.25 11.80
CA ASP A 751 -19.84 -24.92 11.12
C ASP A 751 -19.35 -26.20 10.41
N THR A 752 -20.24 -27.13 10.04
CA THR A 752 -19.82 -28.44 9.51
C THR A 752 -19.05 -28.30 8.19
N LEU A 753 -19.46 -27.39 7.30
CA LEU A 753 -18.79 -27.17 6.01
C LEU A 753 -17.36 -26.65 6.21
N SER A 754 -17.20 -25.65 7.06
CA SER A 754 -15.91 -25.03 7.39
C SER A 754 -15.00 -25.96 8.17
N PHE A 755 -15.54 -26.76 9.10
CA PHE A 755 -14.76 -27.75 9.85
C PHE A 755 -14.05 -28.73 8.93
N TRP A 756 -14.81 -29.39 8.05
CA TRP A 756 -14.23 -30.38 7.14
C TRP A 756 -13.27 -29.76 6.14
N PHE A 757 -13.52 -28.53 5.68
CA PHE A 757 -12.56 -27.84 4.83
C PHE A 757 -11.26 -27.51 5.59
N ALA A 758 -11.34 -27.06 6.84
CA ALA A 758 -10.17 -26.80 7.69
C ALA A 758 -9.34 -28.06 7.97
N VAL A 759 -10.00 -29.20 8.19
CA VAL A 759 -9.36 -30.52 8.34
C VAL A 759 -8.56 -30.86 7.07
N LEU A 760 -9.15 -30.66 5.89
CA LEU A 760 -8.48 -30.91 4.62
C LEU A 760 -7.33 -29.93 4.35
N ILE A 761 -7.50 -28.65 4.67
CA ILE A 761 -6.45 -27.62 4.56
C ILE A 761 -5.22 -28.02 5.36
N ALA A 762 -5.37 -28.29 6.66
CA ALA A 762 -4.24 -28.60 7.53
C ALA A 762 -3.65 -29.99 7.24
N GLY A 763 -4.50 -30.99 6.99
CA GLY A 763 -4.07 -32.37 6.74
C GLY A 763 -3.28 -32.50 5.44
N VAL A 764 -3.82 -32.02 4.32
CA VAL A 764 -3.12 -32.02 3.01
C VAL A 764 -1.89 -31.11 3.07
N GLY A 765 -1.98 -29.99 3.80
CA GLY A 765 -0.86 -29.08 4.02
C GLY A 765 0.34 -29.75 4.71
N ALA A 766 0.09 -30.54 5.76
CA ALA A 766 1.14 -31.28 6.47
C ALA A 766 1.80 -32.34 5.58
N LEU A 767 1.01 -33.08 4.78
CA LEU A 767 1.52 -34.06 3.82
C LEU A 767 2.37 -33.41 2.73
N ASN A 768 1.92 -32.27 2.19
CA ASN A 768 2.68 -31.52 1.20
C ASN A 768 3.97 -30.91 1.76
N MET A 769 3.96 -30.45 3.01
CA MET A 769 5.17 -29.98 3.66
C MET A 769 6.17 -31.12 3.85
N LEU A 770 5.72 -32.30 4.26
CA LEU A 770 6.58 -33.49 4.38
C LEU A 770 7.21 -33.83 3.02
N HIS A 771 6.43 -33.84 1.94
CA HIS A 771 6.95 -34.03 0.60
C HIS A 771 7.94 -32.92 0.20
N ALA A 772 7.65 -31.66 0.55
CA ALA A 772 8.48 -30.52 0.22
C ALA A 772 9.89 -30.59 0.84
N THR A 773 10.03 -31.15 2.05
CA THR A 773 11.35 -31.31 2.69
C THR A 773 12.31 -32.14 1.84
N ALA A 774 11.82 -33.18 1.16
CA ALA A 774 12.62 -34.02 0.28
C ALA A 774 12.77 -33.43 -1.12
N TYR A 775 11.70 -32.82 -1.65
CA TYR A 775 11.71 -32.21 -2.98
C TYR A 775 12.70 -31.03 -3.06
N LEU A 776 12.76 -30.22 -2.00
CA LEU A 776 13.61 -29.03 -1.96
C LEU A 776 14.99 -29.29 -1.36
N ALA A 777 15.36 -30.52 -1.02
CA ALA A 777 16.59 -30.82 -0.29
C ALA A 777 17.87 -30.23 -0.94
N HIS A 778 17.91 -30.19 -2.28
CA HIS A 778 19.03 -29.64 -3.06
C HIS A 778 18.81 -28.20 -3.55
N ASN A 779 17.70 -27.57 -3.14
CA ASN A 779 17.31 -26.24 -3.58
C ASN A 779 17.83 -25.14 -2.62
N HIS A 780 17.76 -23.88 -3.03
CA HIS A 780 18.24 -22.77 -2.21
C HIS A 780 17.13 -22.16 -1.33
N ALA A 781 17.48 -21.43 -0.28
CA ALA A 781 16.54 -20.63 0.53
C ALA A 781 15.29 -21.38 1.04
N GLN A 782 15.41 -22.67 1.35
CA GLN A 782 14.31 -23.56 1.75
C GLN A 782 13.50 -23.04 2.96
N PRO A 783 14.10 -22.46 4.03
CA PRO A 783 13.32 -21.92 5.15
C PRO A 783 12.36 -20.79 4.79
N ARG A 784 12.70 -19.96 3.78
CA ARG A 784 11.80 -18.92 3.29
C ARG A 784 10.56 -19.54 2.67
N PHE A 785 10.74 -20.59 1.89
CA PHE A 785 9.65 -21.32 1.28
C PHE A 785 8.73 -21.94 2.35
N PHE A 786 9.32 -22.64 3.34
CA PHE A 786 8.54 -23.27 4.40
C PHE A 786 7.71 -22.24 5.19
N ALA A 787 8.29 -21.07 5.48
CA ALA A 787 7.59 -19.98 6.15
C ALA A 787 6.46 -19.39 5.30
N ALA A 788 6.73 -19.08 4.02
CA ALA A 788 5.72 -18.55 3.10
C ALA A 788 4.53 -19.52 2.94
N PHE A 789 4.82 -20.82 2.83
CA PHE A 789 3.80 -21.87 2.76
C PHE A 789 2.98 -21.97 4.07
N GLY A 790 3.62 -21.87 5.24
CA GLY A 790 2.93 -21.85 6.53
C GLY A 790 2.01 -20.64 6.71
N ILE A 791 2.44 -19.45 6.29
CA ILE A 791 1.60 -18.23 6.33
C ILE A 791 0.40 -18.37 5.39
N MET A 792 0.60 -18.93 4.19
CA MET A 792 -0.50 -19.21 3.25
C MET A 792 -1.55 -20.16 3.88
N ILE A 793 -1.11 -21.19 4.62
CA ILE A 793 -2.02 -22.10 5.34
C ILE A 793 -2.72 -21.38 6.49
N ALA A 794 -2.01 -20.52 7.25
CA ALA A 794 -2.64 -19.70 8.28
C ALA A 794 -3.77 -18.83 7.71
N GLY A 795 -3.55 -18.24 6.53
CA GLY A 795 -4.55 -17.53 5.75
C GLY A 795 -5.79 -18.38 5.45
N LEU A 796 -5.60 -19.57 4.89
CA LEU A 796 -6.70 -20.50 4.58
C LEU A 796 -7.50 -20.92 5.83
N LEU A 797 -6.81 -21.25 6.92
CA LEU A 797 -7.45 -21.66 8.18
C LEU A 797 -8.23 -20.53 8.83
N GLY A 798 -7.67 -19.31 8.84
CA GLY A 798 -8.34 -18.13 9.36
C GLY A 798 -9.57 -17.75 8.54
N MET A 799 -9.46 -17.76 7.21
CA MET A 799 -10.58 -17.45 6.30
C MET A 799 -11.72 -18.47 6.44
N THR A 800 -11.38 -19.75 6.60
CA THR A 800 -12.36 -20.82 6.80
C THR A 800 -13.13 -20.65 8.12
N ALA A 801 -12.45 -20.20 9.17
CA ALA A 801 -13.03 -20.02 10.50
C ALA A 801 -13.75 -18.67 10.71
N ALA A 802 -13.65 -17.76 9.74
CA ALA A 802 -14.18 -16.41 9.87
C ALA A 802 -15.71 -16.43 10.00
N LYS A 803 -16.21 -15.67 10.97
CA LYS A 803 -17.65 -15.44 11.21
C LYS A 803 -18.09 -14.06 10.72
N ASP A 804 -17.15 -13.13 10.67
CA ASP A 804 -17.33 -11.78 10.15
C ASP A 804 -16.60 -11.58 8.80
N ILE A 805 -17.16 -10.69 7.98
CA ILE A 805 -16.73 -10.44 6.61
C ILE A 805 -15.37 -9.72 6.53
N PHE A 806 -15.03 -8.92 7.54
CA PHE A 806 -13.73 -8.24 7.64
C PHE A 806 -12.60 -9.25 7.87
N THR A 807 -12.75 -10.14 8.85
CA THR A 807 -11.81 -11.23 9.14
C THR A 807 -11.72 -12.19 7.96
N PHE A 808 -12.85 -12.53 7.32
CA PHE A 808 -12.88 -13.33 6.10
C PHE A 808 -12.00 -12.72 5.01
N PHE A 809 -12.22 -11.43 4.72
CA PHE A 809 -11.46 -10.69 3.69
C PHE A 809 -9.98 -10.56 4.05
N GLY A 810 -9.65 -10.23 5.31
CA GLY A 810 -8.27 -10.12 5.76
C GLY A 810 -7.49 -11.42 5.62
N PHE A 811 -8.07 -12.56 5.99
CA PHE A 811 -7.42 -13.85 5.79
C PHE A 811 -7.40 -14.31 4.34
N TRP A 812 -8.41 -13.91 3.54
CA TRP A 812 -8.38 -14.12 2.09
C TRP A 812 -7.21 -13.40 1.44
N GLU A 813 -6.97 -12.15 1.80
CA GLU A 813 -5.80 -11.41 1.33
C GLU A 813 -4.50 -12.05 1.83
N LEU A 814 -4.43 -12.45 3.11
CA LEU A 814 -3.23 -13.10 3.67
C LEU A 814 -2.86 -14.38 2.92
N MET A 815 -3.84 -15.23 2.57
CA MET A 815 -3.56 -16.47 1.85
C MET A 815 -3.19 -16.21 0.37
N SER A 816 -3.77 -15.19 -0.26
CA SER A 816 -3.76 -15.04 -1.73
C SER A 816 -2.73 -14.05 -2.26
N SER A 817 -2.27 -13.12 -1.41
CA SER A 817 -1.36 -12.04 -1.78
C SER A 817 0.11 -12.44 -1.56
N TRP A 818 0.77 -11.87 -0.56
CA TRP A 818 2.23 -11.79 -0.49
C TRP A 818 2.89 -13.11 -0.06
N ALA A 819 2.23 -13.91 0.77
CA ALA A 819 2.72 -15.23 1.18
C ALA A 819 2.81 -16.19 -0.01
N LEU A 820 1.75 -16.20 -0.83
CA LEU A 820 1.66 -17.02 -2.04
C LEU A 820 2.67 -16.57 -3.11
N TRP A 821 2.79 -15.26 -3.32
CA TRP A 821 3.81 -14.70 -4.21
C TRP A 821 5.23 -15.11 -3.79
N ALA A 822 5.56 -15.00 -2.50
CA ALA A 822 6.87 -15.40 -1.97
C ALA A 822 7.16 -16.90 -2.16
N ALA A 823 6.14 -17.75 -2.09
CA ALA A 823 6.27 -19.19 -2.35
C ALA A 823 6.47 -19.50 -3.85
N ILE A 824 5.79 -18.79 -4.76
CA ILE A 824 5.86 -19.01 -6.21
C ILE A 824 7.22 -18.59 -6.78
N ILE A 825 7.77 -17.46 -6.33
CA ILE A 825 9.04 -16.93 -6.85
C ILE A 825 10.29 -17.63 -6.26
N HIS A 826 10.11 -18.75 -5.57
CA HIS A 826 11.17 -19.45 -4.84
C HIS A 826 12.44 -19.69 -5.65
N GLU A 827 12.31 -20.04 -6.94
CA GLU A 827 13.43 -20.31 -7.85
C GLU A 827 14.25 -19.06 -8.22
N GLU A 828 13.71 -17.86 -7.98
CA GLU A 828 14.35 -16.54 -8.22
C GLU A 828 14.85 -16.26 -9.64
N ASN A 829 14.64 -17.14 -10.61
CA ASN A 829 14.96 -16.87 -12.01
C ASN A 829 14.02 -15.79 -12.61
N ASP A 830 14.41 -15.22 -13.75
CA ASP A 830 13.65 -14.12 -14.36
C ASP A 830 12.23 -14.55 -14.75
N GLU A 831 12.06 -15.79 -15.20
CA GLU A 831 10.75 -16.33 -15.57
C GLU A 831 9.84 -16.52 -14.35
N ALA A 832 10.33 -17.15 -13.27
CA ALA A 832 9.57 -17.36 -12.03
C ALA A 832 9.13 -16.03 -11.40
N ARG A 833 9.98 -14.99 -11.46
CA ARG A 833 9.62 -13.65 -11.01
C ARG A 833 8.55 -13.00 -11.87
N ARG A 834 8.66 -13.09 -13.19
CA ARG A 834 7.64 -12.57 -14.13
C ARG A 834 6.30 -13.26 -13.91
N GLU A 835 6.32 -14.59 -13.82
CA GLU A 835 5.12 -15.38 -13.63
C GLU A 835 4.50 -15.20 -12.23
N GLY A 836 5.32 -15.11 -11.19
CA GLY A 836 4.86 -14.83 -9.82
C GLY A 836 4.24 -13.44 -9.72
N PHE A 837 4.83 -12.43 -10.36
CA PHE A 837 4.25 -11.09 -10.44
C PHE A 837 2.91 -11.10 -11.17
N LYS A 838 2.83 -11.76 -12.33
CA LYS A 838 1.59 -11.91 -13.11
C LYS A 838 0.46 -12.50 -12.26
N TYR A 839 0.74 -13.59 -11.55
CA TYR A 839 -0.24 -14.27 -10.72
C TYR A 839 -0.64 -13.44 -9.49
N PHE A 840 0.31 -12.77 -8.82
CA PHE A 840 0.00 -11.86 -7.71
C PHE A 840 -0.89 -10.71 -8.18
N PHE A 841 -0.53 -10.04 -9.27
CA PHE A 841 -1.27 -8.92 -9.83
C PHE A 841 -2.70 -9.32 -10.18
N PHE A 842 -2.90 -10.49 -10.79
CA PHE A 842 -4.23 -11.02 -11.07
C PHE A 842 -5.05 -11.26 -9.80
N ASN A 843 -4.45 -11.88 -8.76
CA ASN A 843 -5.14 -12.07 -7.48
C ASN A 843 -5.51 -10.73 -6.83
N THR A 844 -4.66 -9.71 -6.91
CA THR A 844 -4.96 -8.36 -6.40
C THR A 844 -6.17 -7.75 -7.11
N ILE A 845 -6.33 -7.95 -8.42
CA ILE A 845 -7.52 -7.46 -9.13
C ILE A 845 -8.79 -8.15 -8.61
N GLY A 846 -8.77 -9.48 -8.46
CA GLY A 846 -9.91 -10.23 -7.90
C GLY A 846 -10.22 -9.83 -6.46
N ALA A 847 -9.18 -9.60 -5.65
CA ALA A 847 -9.27 -9.08 -4.31
C ALA A 847 -9.92 -7.69 -4.25
N SER A 848 -9.55 -6.77 -5.14
CA SER A 848 -10.14 -5.43 -5.21
C SER A 848 -11.64 -5.47 -5.54
N PHE A 849 -12.08 -6.35 -6.45
CA PHE A 849 -13.52 -6.56 -6.67
C PHE A 849 -14.22 -7.04 -5.41
N MET A 850 -13.67 -8.05 -4.74
CA MET A 850 -14.25 -8.57 -3.52
C MET A 850 -14.23 -7.53 -2.39
N PHE A 851 -13.19 -6.72 -2.27
CA PHE A 851 -13.09 -5.65 -1.27
C PHE A 851 -14.22 -4.62 -1.44
N LEU A 852 -14.47 -4.15 -2.67
CA LEU A 852 -15.59 -3.25 -2.95
C LEU A 852 -16.92 -3.83 -2.47
N GLY A 853 -17.18 -5.09 -2.80
CA GLY A 853 -18.44 -5.74 -2.45
C GLY A 853 -18.57 -6.04 -0.95
N VAL A 854 -17.50 -6.49 -0.31
CA VAL A 854 -17.43 -6.71 1.16
C VAL A 854 -17.70 -5.40 1.90
N ALA A 855 -17.05 -4.31 1.50
CA ALA A 855 -17.23 -3.00 2.12
C ALA A 855 -18.67 -2.48 1.92
N ALA A 856 -19.23 -2.61 0.72
CA ALA A 856 -20.60 -2.16 0.42
C ALA A 856 -21.66 -2.92 1.23
N LEU A 857 -21.55 -4.25 1.31
CA LEU A 857 -22.47 -5.08 2.09
C LEU A 857 -22.39 -4.76 3.58
N ALA A 858 -21.17 -4.69 4.12
CA ALA A 858 -20.96 -4.39 5.53
C ALA A 858 -21.46 -2.99 5.90
N ALA A 859 -21.15 -1.99 5.07
CA ALA A 859 -21.51 -0.60 5.32
C ALA A 859 -23.03 -0.40 5.36
N HIS A 860 -23.76 -1.00 4.42
CA HIS A 860 -25.23 -0.90 4.42
C HIS A 860 -25.89 -1.78 5.48
N ALA A 861 -25.28 -2.92 5.83
CA ALA A 861 -25.78 -3.75 6.91
C ALA A 861 -25.50 -3.16 8.30
N GLY A 862 -24.50 -2.28 8.43
CA GLY A 862 -24.04 -1.72 9.71
C GLY A 862 -23.41 -2.75 10.65
N THR A 863 -22.94 -3.88 10.10
CA THR A 863 -22.39 -5.01 10.84
C THR A 863 -21.38 -5.75 9.97
N PHE A 864 -20.40 -6.39 10.59
CA PHE A 864 -19.50 -7.31 9.89
C PHE A 864 -19.94 -8.77 9.99
N ASP A 865 -20.93 -9.10 10.82
CA ASP A 865 -21.40 -10.48 10.97
C ASP A 865 -22.04 -10.99 9.66
N LEU A 866 -21.53 -12.11 9.14
CA LEU A 866 -21.97 -12.64 7.84
C LEU A 866 -23.44 -13.06 7.82
N VAL A 867 -23.96 -13.57 8.94
CA VAL A 867 -25.35 -14.04 9.03
C VAL A 867 -26.29 -12.84 9.09
N GLU A 868 -25.96 -11.83 9.89
CA GLU A 868 -26.73 -10.60 10.00
C GLU A 868 -26.74 -9.81 8.67
N ILE A 869 -25.62 -9.78 7.94
CA ILE A 869 -25.56 -9.21 6.58
C ILE A 869 -26.58 -9.89 5.67
N GLY A 870 -26.66 -11.22 5.67
CA GLY A 870 -27.63 -11.96 4.86
C GLY A 870 -29.09 -11.67 5.20
N GLN A 871 -29.39 -11.52 6.50
CA GLN A 871 -30.73 -11.16 6.96
C GLN A 871 -31.11 -9.76 6.46
N LYS A 872 -30.19 -8.79 6.57
CA LYS A 872 -30.41 -7.40 6.11
C LYS A 872 -30.38 -7.25 4.58
N ALA A 873 -29.71 -8.15 3.86
CA ALA A 873 -29.61 -8.11 2.40
C ALA A 873 -30.97 -8.22 1.68
N LEU A 874 -31.98 -8.81 2.33
CA LEU A 874 -33.36 -8.86 1.82
C LEU A 874 -33.98 -7.47 1.65
N ASP A 875 -33.62 -6.53 2.51
CA ASP A 875 -34.17 -5.17 2.53
C ASP A 875 -33.29 -4.15 1.80
N MET A 876 -32.07 -4.54 1.41
CA MET A 876 -31.14 -3.63 0.72
C MET A 876 -31.68 -3.17 -0.64
N PRO A 877 -31.40 -1.92 -1.06
CA PRO A 877 -31.66 -1.46 -2.42
C PRO A 877 -30.94 -2.33 -3.46
N LEU A 878 -31.57 -2.54 -4.63
CA LEU A 878 -31.03 -3.42 -5.68
C LEU A 878 -29.62 -2.99 -6.14
N ALA A 879 -29.37 -1.68 -6.24
CA ALA A 879 -28.06 -1.15 -6.65
C ALA A 879 -26.96 -1.51 -5.64
N THR A 880 -27.21 -1.32 -4.34
CA THR A 880 -26.32 -1.73 -3.26
C THR A 880 -26.13 -3.24 -3.24
N LEU A 881 -27.21 -4.00 -3.40
CA LEU A 881 -27.12 -5.45 -3.42
C LEU A 881 -26.26 -5.94 -4.59
N ALA A 882 -26.43 -5.34 -5.77
CA ALA A 882 -25.63 -5.66 -6.96
C ALA A 882 -24.15 -5.29 -6.77
N ILE A 883 -23.85 -4.09 -6.27
CA ILE A 883 -22.45 -3.65 -6.02
C ILE A 883 -21.80 -4.40 -4.86
N GLY A 884 -22.60 -4.96 -3.94
CA GLY A 884 -22.17 -5.81 -2.84
C GLY A 884 -21.87 -7.23 -3.27
N ILE A 885 -22.84 -7.93 -3.86
CA ILE A 885 -22.74 -9.37 -4.15
C ILE A 885 -21.96 -9.66 -5.43
N VAL A 886 -22.21 -8.94 -6.52
CA VAL A 886 -21.62 -9.28 -7.82
C VAL A 886 -20.07 -9.20 -7.79
N PRO A 887 -19.44 -8.14 -7.26
CA PRO A 887 -17.98 -8.07 -7.16
C PRO A 887 -17.35 -9.14 -6.26
N VAL A 888 -18.02 -9.52 -5.15
CA VAL A 888 -17.57 -10.63 -4.30
C VAL A 888 -17.52 -11.92 -5.11
N PHE A 889 -18.59 -12.23 -5.85
CA PHE A 889 -18.67 -13.45 -6.64
C PHE A 889 -17.72 -13.43 -7.84
N ILE A 890 -17.47 -12.27 -8.47
CA ILE A 890 -16.40 -12.11 -9.46
C ILE A 890 -15.04 -12.50 -8.85
N GLY A 891 -14.71 -11.99 -7.67
CA GLY A 891 -13.46 -12.34 -6.97
C GLY A 891 -13.33 -13.84 -6.69
N LEU A 892 -14.41 -14.49 -6.25
CA LEU A 892 -14.46 -15.93 -6.00
C LEU A 892 -14.29 -16.77 -7.28
N VAL A 893 -14.98 -16.38 -8.36
CA VAL A 893 -14.95 -17.05 -9.68
C VAL A 893 -13.59 -16.88 -10.35
N MET A 894 -12.97 -15.69 -10.24
CA MET A 894 -11.58 -15.46 -10.65
C MET A 894 -10.61 -16.34 -9.88
N LYS A 895 -10.84 -16.53 -8.56
CA LYS A 895 -10.01 -17.44 -7.76
C LYS A 895 -10.15 -18.89 -8.18
N ALA A 896 -11.32 -19.29 -8.67
CA ALA A 896 -11.56 -20.62 -9.23
C ALA A 896 -10.95 -20.82 -10.64
N ALA A 897 -10.31 -19.79 -11.22
CA ALA A 897 -9.71 -19.79 -12.56
C ALA A 897 -10.71 -20.03 -13.70
N MET A 898 -11.91 -19.46 -13.58
CA MET A 898 -12.98 -19.59 -14.57
C MET A 898 -12.81 -18.61 -15.74
N LEU A 899 -13.27 -18.99 -16.94
CA LEU A 899 -13.31 -18.11 -18.12
C LEU A 899 -14.15 -16.82 -17.85
N PRO A 900 -13.94 -15.71 -18.58
CA PRO A 900 -13.22 -15.58 -19.85
C PRO A 900 -11.72 -15.26 -19.73
N VAL A 901 -11.20 -15.01 -18.52
CA VAL A 901 -9.78 -14.69 -18.39
C VAL A 901 -8.95 -15.94 -18.71
N ARG A 902 -7.84 -15.76 -19.41
CA ARG A 902 -6.96 -16.86 -19.80
C ARG A 902 -6.45 -17.66 -18.59
N ILE A 903 -6.62 -18.98 -18.63
CA ILE A 903 -6.24 -19.90 -17.54
C ILE A 903 -4.77 -19.73 -17.12
N ASP A 904 -3.85 -19.52 -18.07
CA ASP A 904 -2.42 -19.39 -17.78
C ASP A 904 -2.05 -18.06 -17.07
N VAL A 905 -2.97 -17.09 -17.03
CA VAL A 905 -2.84 -15.86 -16.22
C VAL A 905 -3.40 -16.10 -14.82
N GLN A 906 -4.52 -16.83 -14.73
CA GLN A 906 -5.25 -17.06 -13.48
C GLN A 906 -4.69 -18.19 -12.63
N MET A 907 -3.93 -19.11 -13.22
CA MET A 907 -3.36 -20.26 -12.53
C MET A 907 -1.91 -20.04 -12.13
N HIS A 908 -1.49 -20.78 -11.10
CA HIS A 908 -0.09 -20.80 -10.71
C HIS A 908 0.80 -21.24 -11.88
N PRO A 909 2.02 -20.69 -12.01
CA PRO A 909 2.86 -21.01 -13.14
C PRO A 909 3.43 -22.41 -13.05
N ALA A 910 3.71 -23.01 -14.20
CA ALA A 910 4.43 -24.27 -14.28
C ALA A 910 5.85 -24.18 -13.70
N LEU A 911 6.40 -22.98 -13.47
CA LEU A 911 7.71 -22.77 -12.85
C LEU A 911 7.70 -22.84 -11.32
N ALA A 912 6.53 -22.77 -10.67
CA ALA A 912 6.45 -22.85 -9.23
C ALA A 912 6.94 -24.22 -8.72
N PRO A 913 7.52 -24.31 -7.51
CA PRO A 913 7.89 -25.58 -6.92
C PRO A 913 6.70 -26.52 -6.85
N THR A 914 6.91 -27.80 -7.19
CA THR A 914 5.82 -28.74 -7.39
C THR A 914 4.97 -29.00 -6.15
N PRO A 915 5.51 -29.07 -4.91
CA PRO A 915 4.68 -29.18 -3.70
C PRO A 915 3.70 -28.01 -3.51
N VAL A 916 4.09 -26.77 -3.85
CA VAL A 916 3.17 -25.62 -3.81
C VAL A 916 2.18 -25.68 -4.94
N SER A 917 2.62 -26.07 -6.14
CA SER A 917 1.73 -26.27 -7.28
C SER A 917 0.63 -27.29 -6.96
N GLY A 918 1.02 -28.42 -6.34
CA GLY A 918 0.11 -29.44 -5.83
C GLY A 918 -0.87 -28.87 -4.83
N TYR A 919 -0.38 -28.19 -3.78
CA TYR A 919 -1.24 -27.58 -2.77
C TYR A 919 -2.17 -26.48 -3.32
N ILE A 920 -1.68 -25.62 -4.22
CA ILE A 920 -2.52 -24.58 -4.86
C ILE A 920 -3.64 -25.27 -5.64
N SER A 921 -3.25 -26.24 -6.47
CA SER A 921 -4.17 -27.00 -7.30
C SER A 921 -5.18 -27.77 -6.48
N ALA A 922 -4.75 -28.41 -5.38
CA ALA A 922 -5.54 -29.32 -4.57
C ALA A 922 -6.37 -28.61 -3.49
N VAL A 923 -5.90 -27.50 -2.92
CA VAL A 923 -6.54 -26.86 -1.75
C VAL A 923 -6.80 -25.38 -1.98
N LEU A 924 -5.80 -24.59 -2.39
CA LEU A 924 -5.97 -23.12 -2.38
C LEU A 924 -7.08 -22.64 -3.32
N LEU A 925 -7.15 -23.16 -4.55
CA LEU A 925 -8.18 -22.76 -5.52
C LEU A 925 -9.59 -23.20 -5.12
N LYS A 926 -9.70 -24.16 -4.17
CA LYS A 926 -10.99 -24.63 -3.67
C LYS A 926 -11.69 -23.58 -2.80
N SER A 927 -10.96 -22.60 -2.28
CA SER A 927 -11.56 -21.48 -1.56
C SER A 927 -12.55 -20.70 -2.41
N GLY A 928 -12.38 -20.68 -3.75
CA GLY A 928 -13.35 -20.09 -4.69
C GLY A 928 -14.70 -20.80 -4.64
N PRO A 929 -14.81 -22.06 -5.11
CA PRO A 929 -16.08 -22.80 -5.08
C PRO A 929 -16.66 -23.00 -3.69
N TRP A 930 -15.83 -23.21 -2.67
CA TRP A 930 -16.27 -23.25 -1.27
C TRP A 930 -16.86 -21.90 -0.83
N GLY A 931 -16.21 -20.79 -1.19
CA GLY A 931 -16.70 -19.44 -0.91
C GLY A 931 -18.00 -19.11 -1.64
N VAL A 932 -18.16 -19.57 -2.88
CA VAL A 932 -19.41 -19.43 -3.65
C VAL A 932 -20.56 -20.09 -2.91
N LEU A 933 -20.40 -21.34 -2.46
CA LEU A 933 -21.44 -22.05 -1.71
C LEU A 933 -21.71 -21.40 -0.34
N LYS A 934 -20.65 -21.12 0.43
CA LYS A 934 -20.79 -20.59 1.79
C LYS A 934 -21.40 -19.18 1.78
N LEU A 935 -20.88 -18.27 0.96
CA LEU A 935 -21.39 -16.90 0.90
C LEU A 935 -22.75 -16.80 0.20
N PHE A 936 -23.08 -17.69 -0.74
CA PHE A 936 -24.45 -17.77 -1.26
C PHE A 936 -25.45 -18.02 -0.12
N SER A 937 -25.18 -19.04 0.71
CA SER A 937 -26.04 -19.37 1.85
C SER A 937 -26.07 -18.25 2.89
N LEU A 938 -24.91 -17.70 3.26
CA LEU A 938 -24.81 -16.66 4.29
C LEU A 938 -25.38 -15.31 3.84
N PHE A 939 -25.35 -14.97 2.55
CA PHE A 939 -25.95 -13.74 2.02
C PHE A 939 -27.44 -13.88 1.70
N GLY A 940 -28.15 -14.78 2.39
CA GLY A 940 -29.61 -14.93 2.29
C GLY A 940 -30.10 -15.86 1.18
N GLY A 941 -29.20 -16.62 0.55
CA GLY A 941 -29.53 -17.71 -0.37
C GLY A 941 -30.43 -17.28 -1.54
N SER A 942 -31.30 -18.19 -1.99
CA SER A 942 -32.17 -17.95 -3.14
C SER A 942 -33.06 -16.71 -2.97
N ALA A 943 -33.51 -16.40 -1.76
CA ALA A 943 -34.39 -15.25 -1.51
C ALA A 943 -33.74 -13.91 -1.89
N VAL A 944 -32.45 -13.75 -1.60
CA VAL A 944 -31.69 -12.54 -1.97
C VAL A 944 -31.23 -12.60 -3.42
N PHE A 945 -30.69 -13.73 -3.87
CA PHE A 945 -30.08 -13.84 -5.20
C PHE A 945 -31.10 -13.75 -6.35
N LEU A 946 -32.37 -14.13 -6.14
CA LEU A 946 -33.44 -13.93 -7.12
C LEU A 946 -33.69 -12.45 -7.44
N ARG A 947 -33.37 -11.54 -6.52
CA ARG A 947 -33.48 -10.10 -6.77
C ARG A 947 -32.44 -9.63 -7.80
N LEU A 948 -31.34 -10.38 -7.99
CA LEU A 948 -30.25 -10.07 -8.91
C LEU A 948 -30.47 -10.71 -10.29
N GLY A 949 -31.55 -10.33 -10.96
CA GLY A 949 -31.83 -10.74 -12.34
C GLY A 949 -32.81 -11.90 -12.50
N GLY A 950 -33.53 -12.28 -11.43
CA GLY A 950 -34.57 -13.31 -11.47
C GLY A 950 -34.01 -14.73 -11.45
N GLU A 951 -34.75 -15.63 -12.10
CA GLU A 951 -34.45 -17.06 -12.18
C GLU A 951 -34.20 -17.46 -13.63
N ILE A 952 -33.20 -18.31 -13.85
CA ILE A 952 -32.92 -18.97 -15.14
C ILE A 952 -32.81 -20.47 -14.84
N GLY A 953 -33.61 -21.28 -15.53
CA GLY A 953 -33.50 -22.74 -15.44
C GLY A 953 -33.78 -23.35 -14.06
N GLY A 954 -34.61 -22.74 -13.20
CA GLY A 954 -34.88 -23.27 -11.86
C GLY A 954 -34.01 -22.66 -10.75
N VAL A 955 -33.05 -21.80 -11.08
CA VAL A 955 -31.98 -21.33 -10.19
C VAL A 955 -31.79 -19.81 -10.34
N PRO A 956 -31.37 -19.07 -9.29
CA PRO A 956 -31.09 -17.64 -9.42
C PRO A 956 -30.11 -17.31 -10.55
N ALA A 957 -30.41 -16.28 -11.35
CA ALA A 957 -29.72 -15.96 -12.59
C ALA A 957 -28.20 -15.84 -12.44
N LEU A 958 -27.71 -15.17 -11.39
CA LEU A 958 -26.28 -15.03 -11.13
C LEU A 958 -25.59 -16.40 -10.92
N ILE A 959 -26.25 -17.32 -10.21
CA ILE A 959 -25.71 -18.65 -9.92
C ILE A 959 -25.74 -19.52 -11.19
N ASP A 960 -26.80 -19.46 -11.97
CA ASP A 960 -26.89 -20.16 -13.27
C ASP A 960 -25.81 -19.68 -14.25
N ILE A 961 -25.58 -18.36 -14.35
CA ILE A 961 -24.49 -17.79 -15.16
C ILE A 961 -23.13 -18.38 -14.74
N ILE A 962 -22.88 -18.51 -13.45
CA ILE A 962 -21.64 -19.13 -12.94
C ILE A 962 -21.59 -20.62 -13.33
N ALA A 963 -22.70 -21.35 -13.27
CA ALA A 963 -22.78 -22.74 -13.72
C ALA A 963 -22.42 -22.89 -15.20
N VAL A 964 -22.94 -22.00 -16.05
CA VAL A 964 -22.66 -21.98 -17.50
C VAL A 964 -21.18 -21.67 -17.76
N ILE A 965 -20.62 -20.64 -17.12
CA ILE A 965 -19.20 -20.31 -17.21
C ILE A 965 -18.34 -21.50 -16.79
N ALA A 966 -18.71 -22.17 -15.69
CA ALA A 966 -18.02 -23.36 -15.20
C ALA A 966 -18.12 -24.50 -16.22
N GLY A 967 -19.28 -24.77 -16.79
CA GLY A 967 -19.48 -25.82 -17.81
C GLY A 967 -18.68 -25.58 -19.09
N ILE A 968 -18.60 -24.34 -19.59
CA ILE A 968 -17.73 -23.98 -20.72
C ILE A 968 -16.26 -24.22 -20.35
N THR A 969 -15.87 -23.80 -19.13
CA THR A 969 -14.51 -23.97 -18.61
C THR A 969 -14.13 -25.45 -18.48
N VAL A 970 -15.07 -26.32 -18.06
CA VAL A 970 -14.88 -27.79 -17.96
C VAL A 970 -14.42 -28.35 -19.30
N VAL A 971 -15.11 -28.03 -20.39
CA VAL A 971 -14.83 -28.54 -21.74
C VAL A 971 -13.53 -27.95 -22.28
N TYR A 972 -13.39 -26.62 -22.23
CA TYR A 972 -12.21 -25.92 -22.75
C TYR A 972 -10.92 -26.37 -22.06
N ALA A 973 -10.91 -26.38 -20.72
CA ALA A 973 -9.72 -26.76 -19.96
C ALA A 973 -9.41 -28.26 -20.13
N GLY A 974 -10.43 -29.11 -20.25
CA GLY A 974 -10.26 -30.53 -20.56
C GLY A 974 -9.56 -30.75 -21.91
N ALA A 975 -10.05 -30.11 -22.97
CA ALA A 975 -9.44 -30.17 -24.29
C ALA A 975 -8.00 -29.64 -24.28
N MET A 976 -7.77 -28.49 -23.64
CA MET A 976 -6.43 -27.91 -23.52
C MET A 976 -5.46 -28.83 -22.80
N ALA A 977 -5.89 -29.56 -21.76
CA ALA A 977 -5.04 -30.51 -21.05
C ALA A 977 -4.50 -31.61 -21.97
N VAL A 978 -5.30 -32.10 -22.93
CA VAL A 978 -4.88 -33.12 -23.92
C VAL A 978 -3.78 -32.58 -24.84
N VAL A 979 -3.87 -31.30 -25.20
CA VAL A 979 -2.91 -30.64 -26.11
C VAL A 979 -1.56 -30.36 -25.42
N GLN A 980 -1.52 -30.23 -24.10
CA GLN A 980 -0.27 -29.90 -23.38
C GLN A 980 0.74 -31.05 -23.37
N ASN A 981 2.02 -30.72 -23.59
CA ASN A 981 3.14 -31.67 -23.48
C ASN A 981 3.96 -31.48 -22.19
N GLY A 982 3.87 -30.30 -21.56
CA GLY A 982 4.55 -30.03 -20.30
C GLY A 982 3.90 -30.77 -19.12
N ILE A 983 4.73 -31.43 -18.29
CA ILE A 983 4.27 -32.27 -17.17
C ILE A 983 3.31 -31.50 -16.25
N LYS A 984 3.73 -30.33 -15.76
CA LYS A 984 2.92 -29.50 -14.86
C LYS A 984 1.77 -28.79 -15.58
N LEU A 985 1.96 -28.36 -16.83
CA LEU A 985 0.95 -27.58 -17.54
C LEU A 985 -0.29 -28.42 -17.89
N LEU A 986 -0.10 -29.69 -18.27
CA LEU A 986 -1.20 -30.66 -18.43
C LEU A 986 -2.01 -30.80 -17.13
N LEU A 987 -1.31 -30.91 -15.99
CA LEU A 987 -1.95 -31.04 -14.68
C LEU A 987 -2.71 -29.77 -14.28
N ILE A 988 -2.18 -28.58 -14.59
CA ILE A 988 -2.82 -27.27 -14.36
C ILE A 988 -4.15 -27.17 -15.10
N TYR A 989 -4.17 -27.42 -16.42
CA TYR A 989 -5.42 -27.35 -17.20
C TYR A 989 -6.45 -28.37 -16.74
N SER A 990 -6.01 -29.60 -16.45
CA SER A 990 -6.93 -30.60 -15.92
C SER A 990 -7.43 -30.27 -14.51
N THR A 991 -6.68 -29.53 -13.67
CA THR A 991 -7.18 -28.98 -12.40
C THR A 991 -8.31 -28.00 -12.63
N VAL A 992 -8.15 -27.05 -13.56
CA VAL A 992 -9.21 -26.06 -13.87
C VAL A 992 -10.45 -26.74 -14.43
N SER A 993 -10.28 -27.76 -15.28
CA SER A 993 -11.39 -28.59 -15.77
C SER A 993 -12.19 -29.18 -14.61
N GLN A 994 -11.53 -29.86 -13.65
CA GLN A 994 -12.20 -30.46 -12.50
C GLN A 994 -12.79 -29.44 -11.51
N LEU A 995 -12.15 -28.28 -11.32
CA LEU A 995 -12.76 -27.17 -10.57
C LEU A 995 -14.03 -26.66 -11.25
N GLY A 996 -14.07 -26.66 -12.58
CA GLY A 996 -15.28 -26.40 -13.33
C GLY A 996 -16.39 -27.41 -13.01
N TYR A 997 -16.10 -28.71 -12.85
CA TYR A 997 -17.11 -29.70 -12.44
C TYR A 997 -17.65 -29.40 -11.05
N VAL A 998 -16.76 -29.11 -10.10
CA VAL A 998 -17.14 -28.74 -8.73
C VAL A 998 -18.06 -27.52 -8.77
N LEU A 999 -17.60 -26.42 -9.38
CA LEU A 999 -18.34 -25.16 -9.37
C LEU A 999 -19.66 -25.27 -10.14
N MET A 1000 -19.67 -25.91 -11.31
CA MET A 1000 -20.88 -26.19 -12.07
C MET A 1000 -21.89 -26.95 -11.22
N ALA A 1001 -21.48 -28.04 -10.57
CA ALA A 1001 -22.36 -28.87 -9.76
C ALA A 1001 -22.93 -28.13 -8.52
N LEU A 1002 -22.10 -27.33 -7.84
CA LEU A 1002 -22.55 -26.49 -6.73
C LEU A 1002 -23.58 -25.44 -7.18
N CYS A 1003 -23.45 -24.92 -8.40
CA CYS A 1003 -24.34 -23.91 -8.97
C CYS A 1003 -25.59 -24.48 -9.65
N LEU A 1004 -25.75 -25.81 -9.79
CA LEU A 1004 -26.99 -26.41 -10.30
C LEU A 1004 -28.17 -26.26 -9.32
N GLY A 1005 -27.94 -25.85 -8.07
CA GLY A 1005 -28.99 -25.57 -7.10
C GLY A 1005 -29.75 -26.79 -6.57
N THR A 1006 -29.46 -28.00 -7.05
CA THR A 1006 -30.08 -29.25 -6.57
C THR A 1006 -29.27 -29.89 -5.44
N SER A 1007 -29.94 -30.58 -4.52
CA SER A 1007 -29.27 -31.32 -3.44
C SER A 1007 -28.34 -32.40 -3.98
N LEU A 1008 -28.71 -33.07 -5.07
CA LEU A 1008 -27.81 -34.05 -5.71
C LEU A 1008 -26.57 -33.37 -6.31
N GLY A 1009 -26.73 -32.20 -6.94
CA GLY A 1009 -25.65 -31.43 -7.53
C GLY A 1009 -24.66 -30.92 -6.48
N VAL A 1010 -25.16 -30.32 -5.40
CA VAL A 1010 -24.31 -29.84 -4.29
C VAL A 1010 -23.58 -31.01 -3.64
N ALA A 1011 -24.25 -32.15 -3.41
CA ALA A 1011 -23.60 -33.33 -2.84
C ALA A 1011 -22.54 -33.92 -3.78
N GLY A 1012 -22.84 -34.05 -5.06
CA GLY A 1012 -21.89 -34.52 -6.08
C GLY A 1012 -20.69 -33.58 -6.22
N GLY A 1013 -20.93 -32.28 -6.20
CA GLY A 1013 -19.91 -31.23 -6.24
C GLY A 1013 -18.97 -31.26 -5.04
N LEU A 1014 -19.51 -31.34 -3.81
CA LEU A 1014 -18.71 -31.45 -2.57
C LEU A 1014 -17.99 -32.81 -2.47
N PHE A 1015 -18.59 -33.90 -2.93
CA PHE A 1015 -17.90 -35.18 -2.97
C PHE A 1015 -16.76 -35.18 -3.99
N HIS A 1016 -17.01 -34.60 -5.17
CA HIS A 1016 -15.97 -34.41 -6.18
C HIS A 1016 -14.88 -33.45 -5.70
N PHE A 1017 -15.24 -32.42 -4.94
CA PHE A 1017 -14.31 -31.49 -4.30
C PHE A 1017 -13.29 -32.27 -3.47
N VAL A 1018 -13.72 -33.09 -2.51
CA VAL A 1018 -12.84 -33.90 -1.63
C VAL A 1018 -12.01 -34.88 -2.45
N ASN A 1019 -12.64 -35.64 -3.35
CA ASN A 1019 -11.92 -36.58 -4.22
C ASN A 1019 -10.82 -35.88 -5.01
N HIS A 1020 -11.15 -34.73 -5.61
CA HIS A 1020 -10.22 -33.94 -6.40
C HIS A 1020 -9.06 -33.38 -5.57
N MET A 1021 -9.28 -33.01 -4.29
CA MET A 1021 -8.18 -32.62 -3.39
C MET A 1021 -7.14 -33.74 -3.30
N PHE A 1022 -7.56 -34.97 -2.98
CA PHE A 1022 -6.64 -36.09 -2.81
C PHE A 1022 -5.98 -36.53 -4.12
N LEU A 1023 -6.78 -36.64 -5.19
CA LEU A 1023 -6.32 -37.13 -6.48
C LEU A 1023 -5.35 -36.15 -7.16
N LYS A 1024 -5.65 -34.85 -7.17
CA LYS A 1024 -4.74 -33.88 -7.79
C LYS A 1024 -3.48 -33.68 -7.01
N ASP A 1025 -3.56 -33.64 -5.69
CA ASP A 1025 -2.37 -33.49 -4.88
C ASP A 1025 -1.42 -34.66 -5.15
N THR A 1026 -1.94 -35.89 -5.15
CA THR A 1026 -1.18 -37.08 -5.55
C THR A 1026 -0.55 -36.94 -6.94
N LEU A 1027 -1.30 -36.50 -7.95
CA LEU A 1027 -0.78 -36.34 -9.32
C LEU A 1027 0.35 -35.30 -9.42
N PHE A 1028 0.24 -34.18 -8.70
CA PHE A 1028 1.30 -33.17 -8.65
C PHE A 1028 2.51 -33.68 -7.86
N LEU A 1029 2.30 -34.36 -6.73
CA LEU A 1029 3.39 -34.95 -5.97
C LEU A 1029 4.15 -36.00 -6.80
N VAL A 1030 3.44 -36.89 -7.51
CA VAL A 1030 4.06 -37.84 -8.45
C VAL A 1030 4.83 -37.10 -9.54
N ALA A 1031 4.25 -36.06 -10.15
CA ALA A 1031 4.99 -35.23 -11.10
C ALA A 1031 6.27 -34.65 -10.48
N GLY A 1032 6.22 -34.21 -9.22
CA GLY A 1032 7.38 -33.74 -8.47
C GLY A 1032 8.46 -34.80 -8.28
N ALA A 1033 8.08 -36.02 -7.89
CA ALA A 1033 8.99 -37.13 -7.75
C ALA A 1033 9.63 -37.53 -9.09
N VAL A 1034 8.85 -37.60 -10.17
CA VAL A 1034 9.35 -37.84 -11.52
C VAL A 1034 10.35 -36.76 -11.92
N MET A 1035 10.00 -35.47 -11.77
CA MET A 1035 10.87 -34.36 -12.13
C MET A 1035 12.19 -34.35 -11.35
N VAL A 1036 12.17 -34.66 -10.05
CA VAL A 1036 13.39 -34.71 -9.22
C VAL A 1036 14.27 -35.89 -9.61
N LYS A 1037 13.69 -37.05 -9.93
CA LYS A 1037 14.44 -38.27 -10.24
C LYS A 1037 14.92 -38.38 -11.68
N SER A 1038 14.24 -37.74 -12.63
CA SER A 1038 14.59 -37.80 -14.05
C SER A 1038 15.14 -36.49 -14.61
N HIS A 1039 15.01 -35.36 -13.89
CA HIS A 1039 15.31 -34.01 -14.39
C HIS A 1039 14.61 -33.68 -15.72
N ALA A 1040 13.40 -34.21 -15.92
CA ALA A 1040 12.59 -33.94 -17.11
C ALA A 1040 11.57 -32.84 -16.85
N SER A 1041 11.30 -32.01 -17.85
CA SER A 1041 10.28 -30.94 -17.79
C SER A 1041 9.11 -31.19 -18.72
N GLN A 1042 9.37 -31.89 -19.84
CA GLN A 1042 8.39 -32.29 -20.84
C GLN A 1042 8.13 -33.80 -20.78
N LEU A 1043 6.92 -34.22 -21.18
CA LEU A 1043 6.58 -35.63 -21.29
C LEU A 1043 7.40 -36.36 -22.37
N ASP A 1044 7.81 -35.66 -23.43
CA ASP A 1044 8.60 -36.23 -24.54
C ASP A 1044 10.00 -36.69 -24.11
N GLU A 1045 10.53 -36.14 -23.02
CA GLU A 1045 11.83 -36.52 -22.45
C GLU A 1045 11.78 -37.84 -21.66
N LEU A 1046 10.57 -38.35 -21.41
CA LEU A 1046 10.31 -39.49 -20.54
C LEU A 1046 9.94 -40.75 -21.30
N GLY A 1047 9.84 -41.85 -20.56
CA GLY A 1047 9.25 -43.11 -20.98
C GLY A 1047 10.01 -44.29 -20.43
N GLY A 1048 9.29 -45.39 -20.23
CA GLY A 1048 9.76 -46.60 -19.56
C GLY A 1048 10.02 -46.43 -18.06
N LEU A 1049 9.63 -45.32 -17.42
CA LEU A 1049 9.85 -45.10 -15.99
C LEU A 1049 9.10 -46.09 -15.09
N GLY A 1050 8.00 -46.69 -15.55
CA GLY A 1050 7.15 -47.55 -14.72
C GLY A 1050 7.87 -48.78 -14.16
N ARG A 1051 8.94 -49.24 -14.81
CA ARG A 1051 9.77 -50.35 -14.31
C ARG A 1051 10.77 -49.91 -13.24
N LYS A 1052 11.16 -48.63 -13.24
CA LYS A 1052 12.17 -48.05 -12.34
C LYS A 1052 11.52 -47.41 -11.10
N MET A 1053 10.33 -46.86 -11.28
CA MET A 1053 9.54 -46.22 -10.22
C MET A 1053 8.15 -46.88 -10.12
N PRO A 1054 8.06 -48.18 -9.77
CA PRO A 1054 6.80 -48.93 -9.80
C PRO A 1054 5.77 -48.43 -8.78
N ILE A 1055 6.20 -47.91 -7.63
CA ILE A 1055 5.29 -47.40 -6.59
C ILE A 1055 4.73 -46.05 -7.05
N THR A 1056 5.61 -45.15 -7.51
CA THR A 1056 5.20 -43.85 -8.07
C THR A 1056 4.26 -44.03 -9.26
N PHE A 1057 4.55 -44.99 -10.14
CA PHE A 1057 3.65 -45.36 -11.24
C PHE A 1057 2.30 -45.86 -10.76
N GLY A 1058 2.27 -46.73 -9.74
CA GLY A 1058 1.04 -47.22 -9.13
C GLY A 1058 0.17 -46.09 -8.57
N PHE A 1059 0.77 -45.16 -7.82
CA PHE A 1059 0.06 -43.98 -7.30
C PHE A 1059 -0.47 -43.08 -8.43
N PHE A 1060 0.34 -42.82 -9.46
CA PHE A 1060 -0.10 -42.07 -10.64
C PHE A 1060 -1.29 -42.73 -11.33
N LEU A 1061 -1.19 -44.04 -11.61
CA LEU A 1061 -2.21 -44.77 -12.35
C LEU A 1061 -3.52 -44.79 -11.58
N PHE A 1062 -3.49 -45.06 -10.27
CA PHE A 1062 -4.67 -44.99 -9.42
C PHE A 1062 -5.29 -43.59 -9.44
N ALA A 1063 -4.48 -42.56 -9.16
CA ALA A 1063 -4.97 -41.19 -9.05
C ALA A 1063 -5.53 -40.68 -10.39
N GLY A 1064 -4.84 -40.98 -11.48
CA GLY A 1064 -5.23 -40.59 -12.84
C GLY A 1064 -6.51 -41.29 -13.30
N LEU A 1065 -6.61 -42.62 -13.15
CA LEU A 1065 -7.82 -43.36 -13.55
C LEU A 1065 -9.02 -42.99 -12.68
N SER A 1066 -8.80 -42.73 -11.38
CA SER A 1066 -9.86 -42.24 -10.51
C SER A 1066 -10.32 -40.85 -10.96
N LEU A 1067 -9.39 -39.93 -11.24
CA LEU A 1067 -9.71 -38.60 -11.78
C LEU A 1067 -10.50 -38.67 -13.09
N ALA A 1068 -10.15 -39.61 -13.98
CA ALA A 1068 -10.88 -39.85 -15.23
C ALA A 1068 -12.30 -40.40 -15.01
N GLY A 1069 -12.57 -40.96 -13.83
CA GLY A 1069 -13.87 -41.53 -13.47
C GLY A 1069 -14.03 -42.97 -13.93
N VAL A 1070 -13.00 -43.81 -13.77
CA VAL A 1070 -13.10 -45.25 -14.10
C VAL A 1070 -13.72 -46.04 -12.94
N PRO A 1071 -14.81 -46.81 -13.15
CA PRO A 1071 -15.35 -47.70 -12.12
C PRO A 1071 -14.32 -48.80 -11.74
N PRO A 1072 -14.14 -49.14 -10.45
CA PRO A 1072 -14.94 -48.79 -9.28
C PRO A 1072 -14.36 -47.63 -8.43
N LEU A 1073 -13.52 -46.77 -9.01
CA LEU A 1073 -12.78 -45.75 -8.25
C LEU A 1073 -13.66 -44.58 -7.79
N ASN A 1074 -13.29 -43.92 -6.68
CA ASN A 1074 -14.07 -42.85 -6.04
C ASN A 1074 -14.46 -41.68 -6.98
N GLY A 1075 -13.58 -41.32 -7.92
CA GLY A 1075 -13.88 -40.24 -8.86
C GLY A 1075 -15.06 -40.54 -9.80
N PHE A 1076 -15.35 -41.81 -10.10
CA PHE A 1076 -16.54 -42.20 -10.88
C PHE A 1076 -17.83 -41.86 -10.13
N SER A 1077 -17.92 -42.28 -8.86
CA SER A 1077 -19.10 -42.05 -8.02
C SER A 1077 -19.46 -40.56 -7.92
N SER A 1078 -18.47 -39.70 -7.72
CA SER A 1078 -18.72 -38.25 -7.66
C SER A 1078 -19.18 -37.64 -8.99
N LYS A 1079 -18.57 -38.04 -10.12
CA LYS A 1079 -18.96 -37.53 -11.45
C LYS A 1079 -20.34 -38.04 -11.87
N TRP A 1080 -20.67 -39.28 -11.54
CA TRP A 1080 -21.99 -39.85 -11.77
C TRP A 1080 -23.09 -38.97 -11.14
N MET A 1081 -22.92 -38.59 -9.88
CA MET A 1081 -23.86 -37.68 -9.18
C MET A 1081 -23.98 -36.32 -9.87
N ILE A 1082 -22.86 -35.75 -10.34
CA ILE A 1082 -22.85 -34.47 -11.06
C ILE A 1082 -23.61 -34.58 -12.39
N PHE A 1083 -23.40 -35.67 -13.15
CA PHE A 1083 -24.11 -35.90 -14.40
C PHE A 1083 -25.61 -36.08 -14.16
N SER A 1084 -25.99 -36.95 -13.22
CA SER A 1084 -27.38 -37.16 -12.85
C SER A 1084 -28.05 -35.84 -12.45
N ALA A 1085 -27.40 -35.04 -11.59
CA ALA A 1085 -27.93 -33.75 -11.17
C ALA A 1085 -28.14 -32.78 -12.34
N ALA A 1086 -27.21 -32.71 -13.30
CA ALA A 1086 -27.34 -31.84 -14.47
C ALA A 1086 -28.47 -32.27 -15.41
N PHE A 1087 -28.67 -33.58 -15.59
CA PHE A 1087 -29.76 -34.08 -16.43
C PHE A 1087 -31.13 -33.95 -15.74
N GLU A 1088 -31.21 -34.25 -14.45
CA GLU A 1088 -32.43 -34.12 -13.63
C GLU A 1088 -32.88 -32.66 -13.50
N SER A 1089 -31.95 -31.71 -13.44
CA SER A 1089 -32.27 -30.27 -13.37
C SER A 1089 -32.57 -29.61 -14.72
N GLY A 1090 -32.61 -30.37 -15.82
CA GLY A 1090 -32.89 -29.81 -17.16
C GLY A 1090 -31.67 -29.21 -17.89
N HIS A 1091 -30.50 -29.17 -17.25
CA HIS A 1091 -29.27 -28.57 -17.79
C HIS A 1091 -28.48 -29.56 -18.69
N TRP A 1092 -29.16 -30.14 -19.68
CA TRP A 1092 -28.62 -31.25 -20.48
C TRP A 1092 -27.34 -30.91 -21.22
N ALA A 1093 -27.20 -29.66 -21.69
CA ALA A 1093 -25.99 -29.20 -22.38
C ALA A 1093 -24.78 -29.18 -21.44
N LEU A 1094 -24.96 -28.73 -20.19
CA LEU A 1094 -23.90 -28.76 -19.17
C LEU A 1094 -23.54 -30.20 -18.81
N GLY A 1095 -24.54 -31.07 -18.65
CA GLY A 1095 -24.34 -32.52 -18.42
C GLY A 1095 -23.55 -33.19 -19.55
N ALA A 1096 -23.94 -32.98 -20.80
CA ALA A 1096 -23.27 -33.54 -21.98
C ALA A 1096 -21.84 -33.00 -22.14
N GLY A 1097 -21.63 -31.69 -21.94
CA GLY A 1097 -20.30 -31.08 -21.96
C GLY A 1097 -19.39 -31.64 -20.86
N ALA A 1098 -19.93 -31.82 -19.65
CA ALA A 1098 -19.22 -32.44 -18.54
C ALA A 1098 -18.88 -33.91 -18.84
N MET A 1099 -19.74 -34.69 -19.50
CA MET A 1099 -19.39 -36.05 -19.91
C MET A 1099 -18.26 -36.05 -20.96
N LEU A 1100 -18.34 -35.18 -21.96
CA LEU A 1100 -17.31 -35.02 -22.99
C LEU A 1100 -15.94 -34.67 -22.37
N SER A 1101 -15.91 -33.75 -21.41
CA SER A 1101 -14.66 -33.39 -20.73
C SER A 1101 -14.06 -34.54 -19.90
N SER A 1102 -14.88 -35.50 -19.46
CA SER A 1102 -14.37 -36.68 -18.76
C SER A 1102 -13.58 -37.59 -19.71
N LEU A 1103 -13.97 -37.63 -20.99
CA LEU A 1103 -13.19 -38.29 -22.05
C LEU A 1103 -11.85 -37.59 -22.28
N PHE A 1104 -11.83 -36.25 -22.30
CA PHE A 1104 -10.57 -35.50 -22.40
C PHE A 1104 -9.67 -35.73 -21.19
N THR A 1105 -10.25 -35.83 -19.99
CA THR A 1105 -9.51 -36.15 -18.77
C THR A 1105 -8.87 -37.53 -18.88
N LEU A 1106 -9.62 -38.55 -19.34
CA LEU A 1106 -9.10 -39.89 -19.59
C LEU A 1106 -7.98 -39.86 -20.63
N ALA A 1107 -8.16 -39.17 -21.75
CA ALA A 1107 -7.15 -39.04 -22.80
C ALA A 1107 -5.86 -38.39 -22.27
N ALA A 1108 -5.96 -37.30 -21.49
CA ALA A 1108 -4.80 -36.64 -20.90
C ALA A 1108 -4.06 -37.53 -19.90
N VAL A 1109 -4.79 -38.30 -19.07
CA VAL A 1109 -4.20 -39.25 -18.12
C VAL A 1109 -3.49 -40.39 -18.86
N LEU A 1110 -4.13 -40.98 -19.88
CA LEU A 1110 -3.53 -42.04 -20.69
C LEU A 1110 -2.31 -41.55 -21.47
N LYS A 1111 -2.37 -40.32 -22.01
CA LYS A 1111 -1.22 -39.65 -22.64
C LYS A 1111 -0.03 -39.59 -21.70
N PHE A 1112 -0.24 -39.09 -20.48
CA PHE A 1112 0.81 -39.00 -19.47
C PHE A 1112 1.30 -40.39 -19.06
N ALA A 1113 0.40 -41.34 -18.78
CA ALA A 1113 0.74 -42.71 -18.42
C ALA A 1113 1.66 -43.36 -19.47
N HIS A 1114 1.25 -43.26 -20.73
CA HIS A 1114 1.96 -43.83 -21.87
C HIS A 1114 3.32 -43.17 -22.06
N ALA A 1115 3.36 -41.83 -22.13
CA ALA A 1115 4.59 -41.09 -22.41
C ALA A 1115 5.61 -41.17 -21.28
N ALA A 1116 5.18 -41.09 -20.02
CA ALA A 1116 6.09 -41.06 -18.88
C ALA A 1116 6.53 -42.46 -18.43
N PHE A 1117 5.58 -43.40 -18.30
CA PHE A 1117 5.82 -44.67 -17.60
C PHE A 1117 5.93 -45.87 -18.54
N MET A 1118 5.29 -45.85 -19.70
CA MET A 1118 5.30 -46.96 -20.66
C MET A 1118 6.32 -46.73 -21.79
N GLY A 1119 6.44 -47.69 -22.70
CA GLY A 1119 7.37 -47.62 -23.84
C GLY A 1119 8.82 -47.92 -23.49
N ALA A 1120 9.71 -47.67 -24.45
CA ALA A 1120 11.16 -47.89 -24.29
C ALA A 1120 11.76 -46.89 -23.28
N PRO A 1121 12.65 -47.32 -22.38
CA PRO A 1121 13.25 -46.44 -21.37
C PRO A 1121 14.20 -45.42 -22.01
N THR A 1122 14.07 -44.14 -21.63
CA THR A 1122 15.06 -43.10 -22.01
C THR A 1122 16.32 -43.21 -21.15
N GLN A 1123 17.42 -42.57 -21.57
CA GLN A 1123 18.62 -42.48 -20.73
C GLN A 1123 18.30 -41.85 -19.36
N LYS A 1124 17.48 -40.79 -19.35
CA LYS A 1124 16.96 -40.17 -18.11
C LYS A 1124 16.15 -41.16 -17.25
N ALA A 1125 15.34 -42.01 -17.87
CA ALA A 1125 14.57 -43.03 -17.15
C ALA A 1125 15.44 -44.19 -16.63
N LEU A 1126 16.51 -44.56 -17.34
CA LEU A 1126 17.44 -45.62 -16.91
C LEU A 1126 18.22 -45.23 -15.65
N ALA A 1127 18.59 -43.94 -15.54
CA ALA A 1127 19.29 -43.35 -14.40
C ALA A 1127 18.37 -43.02 -13.22
N ALA A 1128 17.04 -43.01 -13.42
CA ALA A 1128 16.09 -42.71 -12.35
C ALA A 1128 15.94 -43.89 -11.38
N GLU A 1129 15.77 -43.54 -10.11
CA GLU A 1129 15.44 -44.46 -9.02
C GLU A 1129 14.12 -44.05 -8.36
N GLU A 1130 13.54 -44.95 -7.56
CA GLU A 1130 12.30 -44.68 -6.85
C GLU A 1130 12.43 -43.48 -5.89
N ALA A 1131 11.30 -42.80 -5.65
CA ALA A 1131 11.23 -41.66 -4.77
C ALA A 1131 11.53 -42.06 -3.30
N PRO A 1132 12.16 -41.18 -2.50
CA PRO A 1132 12.40 -41.45 -1.09
C PRO A 1132 11.08 -41.57 -0.30
N LEU A 1133 11.13 -42.21 0.87
CA LEU A 1133 9.94 -42.45 1.70
C LEU A 1133 9.20 -41.17 2.09
N SER A 1134 9.90 -40.07 2.31
CA SER A 1134 9.32 -38.75 2.61
C SER A 1134 8.48 -38.18 1.45
N MET A 1135 8.70 -38.62 0.22
CA MET A 1135 7.82 -38.32 -0.92
C MET A 1135 6.70 -39.36 -1.07
N LEU A 1136 7.04 -40.66 -0.94
CA LEU A 1136 6.07 -41.75 -1.14
C LEU A 1136 4.99 -41.80 -0.05
N LEU A 1137 5.32 -41.50 1.20
CA LEU A 1137 4.38 -41.57 2.33
C LEU A 1137 3.21 -40.59 2.14
N PRO A 1138 3.41 -39.29 1.85
CA PRO A 1138 2.33 -38.38 1.47
C PRO A 1138 1.43 -38.90 0.36
N MET A 1139 2.01 -39.37 -0.75
CA MET A 1139 1.24 -39.92 -1.88
C MET A 1139 0.43 -41.15 -1.46
N GLY A 1140 1.03 -42.05 -0.68
CA GLY A 1140 0.39 -43.26 -0.19
C GLY A 1140 -0.78 -42.98 0.75
N VAL A 1141 -0.65 -41.98 1.63
CA VAL A 1141 -1.75 -41.55 2.53
C VAL A 1141 -2.93 -40.99 1.71
N LEU A 1142 -2.67 -40.14 0.71
CA LEU A 1142 -3.70 -39.54 -0.14
C LEU A 1142 -4.41 -40.60 -1.02
N VAL A 1143 -3.65 -41.53 -1.59
CA VAL A 1143 -4.20 -42.67 -2.33
C VAL A 1143 -5.00 -43.57 -1.42
N GLY A 1144 -4.50 -43.89 -0.23
CA GLY A 1144 -5.23 -44.67 0.77
C GLY A 1144 -6.56 -44.04 1.17
N ALA A 1145 -6.58 -42.73 1.42
CA ALA A 1145 -7.81 -41.98 1.70
C ALA A 1145 -8.80 -42.04 0.52
N SER A 1146 -8.31 -41.92 -0.72
CA SER A 1146 -9.13 -42.02 -1.94
C SER A 1146 -9.69 -43.44 -2.15
N VAL A 1147 -8.91 -44.47 -1.85
CA VAL A 1147 -9.36 -45.88 -1.87
C VAL A 1147 -10.47 -46.08 -0.84
N LEU A 1148 -10.29 -45.60 0.39
CA LEU A 1148 -11.30 -45.68 1.44
C LEU A 1148 -12.62 -44.99 1.03
N LEU A 1149 -12.54 -43.80 0.43
CA LEU A 1149 -13.72 -43.11 -0.11
C LEU A 1149 -14.36 -43.83 -1.30
N GLY A 1150 -13.59 -44.63 -2.05
CA GLY A 1150 -14.11 -45.44 -3.15
C GLY A 1150 -14.97 -46.60 -2.66
N PHE A 1151 -14.48 -47.31 -1.64
CA PHE A 1151 -15.22 -48.39 -0.99
C PHE A 1151 -16.39 -47.87 -0.14
N PHE A 1152 -16.19 -46.78 0.58
CA PHE A 1152 -17.12 -46.23 1.56
C PHE A 1152 -17.39 -44.75 1.27
N PRO A 1153 -18.14 -44.43 0.20
CA PRO A 1153 -18.45 -43.04 -0.15
C PRO A 1153 -19.23 -42.33 0.96
N GLY A 1154 -19.95 -43.07 1.80
CA GLY A 1154 -20.67 -42.52 2.96
C GLY A 1154 -19.78 -41.83 3.98
N LEU A 1155 -18.46 -42.10 4.02
CA LEU A 1155 -17.51 -41.33 4.85
C LEU A 1155 -17.47 -39.84 4.46
N ALA A 1156 -17.73 -39.51 3.20
CA ALA A 1156 -17.88 -38.13 2.74
C ALA A 1156 -19.37 -37.73 2.66
N LEU A 1157 -20.24 -38.60 2.16
CA LEU A 1157 -21.64 -38.25 1.90
C LEU A 1157 -22.46 -38.03 3.17
N VAL A 1158 -22.19 -38.73 4.29
CA VAL A 1158 -22.90 -38.50 5.56
C VAL A 1158 -22.62 -37.12 6.14
N PRO A 1159 -21.34 -36.67 6.26
CA PRO A 1159 -21.05 -35.27 6.56
C PRO A 1159 -21.68 -34.27 5.60
N ILE A 1160 -21.66 -34.56 4.29
CA ILE A 1160 -22.25 -33.69 3.27
C ILE A 1160 -23.78 -33.56 3.45
N ALA A 1161 -24.49 -34.64 3.78
CA ALA A 1161 -25.93 -34.58 4.08
C ALA A 1161 -26.21 -33.67 5.30
N LYS A 1162 -25.34 -33.72 6.32
CA LYS A 1162 -25.42 -32.79 7.44
C LYS A 1162 -25.16 -31.33 7.02
N MET A 1163 -24.15 -31.10 6.17
CA MET A 1163 -23.88 -29.77 5.60
C MET A 1163 -25.08 -29.23 4.84
N GLN A 1164 -25.77 -30.06 4.05
CA GLN A 1164 -26.97 -29.65 3.32
C GLN A 1164 -28.07 -29.19 4.26
N THR A 1165 -28.28 -29.91 5.36
CA THR A 1165 -29.24 -29.52 6.38
C THR A 1165 -28.89 -28.14 6.98
N GLU A 1166 -27.62 -27.90 7.31
CA GLU A 1166 -27.14 -26.61 7.83
C GLU A 1166 -27.23 -25.47 6.81
N LEU A 1167 -27.10 -25.77 5.52
CA LEU A 1167 -27.24 -24.81 4.41
C LEU A 1167 -28.71 -24.57 3.98
N GLY A 1168 -29.68 -25.25 4.62
CA GLY A 1168 -31.11 -25.14 4.28
C GLY A 1168 -31.54 -25.92 3.03
N LEU A 1169 -30.72 -26.86 2.56
CA LEU A 1169 -31.03 -27.76 1.45
C LEU A 1169 -31.66 -29.06 1.96
N THR A 1170 -32.44 -29.73 1.10
CA THR A 1170 -32.93 -31.08 1.43
C THR A 1170 -31.75 -32.06 1.46
N PRO A 1171 -31.49 -32.74 2.59
CA PRO A 1171 -30.34 -33.62 2.68
C PRO A 1171 -30.52 -34.85 1.77
N ILE A 1172 -29.43 -35.26 1.13
CA ILE A 1172 -29.38 -36.55 0.44
C ILE A 1172 -29.54 -37.71 1.43
N ASP A 1173 -30.18 -38.79 0.99
CA ASP A 1173 -30.19 -40.04 1.76
C ASP A 1173 -28.81 -40.73 1.63
N ALA A 1174 -28.05 -40.73 2.72
CA ALA A 1174 -26.68 -41.21 2.74
C ALA A 1174 -26.42 -42.09 3.98
N SER A 1175 -25.76 -43.22 3.76
CA SER A 1175 -25.23 -44.06 4.83
C SER A 1175 -23.84 -44.58 4.45
N ILE A 1176 -23.06 -45.04 5.44
CA ILE A 1176 -21.67 -45.48 5.24
C ILE A 1176 -21.56 -46.62 4.22
N PHE A 1177 -22.52 -47.56 4.27
CA PHE A 1177 -22.56 -48.76 3.41
C PHE A 1177 -23.67 -48.73 2.36
N GLY A 1178 -24.46 -47.64 2.30
CA GLY A 1178 -25.61 -47.51 1.42
C GLY A 1178 -25.24 -47.33 -0.05
N PRO A 1179 -26.25 -47.39 -0.94
CA PRO A 1179 -26.07 -47.03 -2.35
C PRO A 1179 -25.76 -45.53 -2.51
N LEU A 1180 -25.28 -45.15 -3.69
CA LEU A 1180 -25.14 -43.73 -4.02
C LEU A 1180 -26.51 -43.02 -4.06
N PRO A 1181 -26.62 -41.77 -3.60
CA PRO A 1181 -27.85 -40.99 -3.71
C PRO A 1181 -28.24 -40.70 -5.16
N GLY A 1182 -29.55 -40.61 -5.43
CA GLY A 1182 -30.12 -40.32 -6.75
C GLY A 1182 -30.96 -41.48 -7.32
N ALA A 1183 -31.68 -41.22 -8.42
CA ALA A 1183 -32.53 -42.22 -9.05
C ALA A 1183 -31.68 -43.40 -9.59
N GLY A 1184 -31.95 -44.62 -9.12
CA GLY A 1184 -31.20 -45.82 -9.54
C GLY A 1184 -29.81 -45.97 -8.90
N GLY A 1185 -29.60 -45.43 -7.71
CA GLY A 1185 -28.37 -45.56 -6.93
C GLY A 1185 -27.87 -47.01 -6.80
N TRP A 1186 -26.59 -47.22 -7.10
CA TRP A 1186 -25.91 -48.52 -6.99
C TRP A 1186 -24.91 -48.52 -5.83
N SER A 1187 -24.48 -49.71 -5.36
CA SER A 1187 -23.54 -49.85 -4.25
C SER A 1187 -22.08 -49.85 -4.73
N PRO A 1188 -21.27 -48.83 -4.37
CA PRO A 1188 -19.86 -48.80 -4.76
C PRO A 1188 -19.04 -49.90 -4.11
N LEU A 1189 -19.37 -50.28 -2.88
CA LEU A 1189 -18.75 -51.40 -2.20
C LEU A 1189 -18.97 -52.71 -2.97
N ALA A 1190 -20.20 -53.00 -3.40
CA ALA A 1190 -20.52 -54.20 -4.15
C ALA A 1190 -19.76 -54.25 -5.49
N LEU A 1191 -19.72 -53.13 -6.23
CA LEU A 1191 -18.97 -53.05 -7.48
C LEU A 1191 -17.46 -53.25 -7.26
N SER A 1192 -16.92 -52.64 -6.20
CA SER A 1192 -15.49 -52.73 -5.88
C SER A 1192 -15.10 -54.15 -5.48
N LEU A 1193 -15.92 -54.83 -4.65
CA LEU A 1193 -15.73 -56.23 -4.28
C LEU A 1193 -15.82 -57.14 -5.51
N LEU A 1194 -16.78 -56.90 -6.41
CA LEU A 1194 -16.89 -57.67 -7.65
C LEU A 1194 -15.63 -57.55 -8.50
N VAL A 1195 -15.12 -56.33 -8.71
CA VAL A 1195 -13.88 -56.08 -9.46
C VAL A 1195 -12.68 -56.74 -8.78
N LEU A 1196 -12.58 -56.68 -7.44
CA LEU A 1196 -11.53 -57.35 -6.69
C LEU A 1196 -11.60 -58.88 -6.80
N ILE A 1197 -12.79 -59.48 -6.76
CA ILE A 1197 -12.98 -60.92 -6.95
C ILE A 1197 -12.53 -61.34 -8.35
N VAL A 1198 -12.97 -60.60 -9.38
CA VAL A 1198 -12.54 -60.83 -10.76
C VAL A 1198 -11.02 -60.72 -10.88
N ALA A 1199 -10.41 -59.69 -10.29
CA ALA A 1199 -8.95 -59.52 -10.29
C ALA A 1199 -8.21 -60.64 -9.54
N ALA A 1200 -8.75 -61.09 -8.39
CA ALA A 1200 -8.17 -62.17 -7.59
C ALA A 1200 -8.17 -63.52 -8.31
N VAL A 1201 -9.10 -63.75 -9.23
CA VAL A 1201 -9.11 -64.92 -10.12
C VAL A 1201 -8.23 -64.70 -11.34
N PHE A 1202 -8.38 -63.55 -12.00
CA PHE A 1202 -7.76 -63.25 -13.29
C PHE A 1202 -6.24 -63.07 -13.21
N ILE A 1203 -5.71 -62.39 -12.19
CA ILE A 1203 -4.26 -62.12 -12.06
C ILE A 1203 -3.47 -63.43 -11.84
N PRO A 1204 -3.84 -64.32 -10.90
CA PRO A 1204 -3.19 -65.62 -10.79
C PRO A 1204 -3.35 -66.48 -12.05
N TRP A 1205 -4.53 -66.47 -12.69
CA TRP A 1205 -4.76 -67.17 -13.95
C TRP A 1205 -3.80 -66.70 -15.05
N MET A 1206 -3.64 -65.38 -15.23
CA MET A 1206 -2.66 -64.80 -16.16
C MET A 1206 -1.21 -65.18 -15.81
N ARG A 1207 -0.83 -65.13 -14.53
CA ARG A 1207 0.53 -65.49 -14.08
C ARG A 1207 0.81 -66.99 -14.28
N LEU A 1208 -0.20 -67.85 -14.12
CA LEU A 1208 -0.10 -69.28 -14.38
C LEU A 1208 -0.05 -69.58 -15.88
N ALA A 1209 -0.79 -68.83 -16.71
CA ALA A 1209 -0.80 -68.94 -18.16
C ALA A 1209 0.50 -68.42 -18.82
N HIS A 1210 1.18 -67.45 -18.20
CA HIS A 1210 2.41 -66.84 -18.72
C HIS A 1210 3.60 -67.02 -17.78
N ARG A 1211 4.18 -68.23 -17.73
CA ARG A 1211 5.38 -68.54 -16.92
C ARG A 1211 6.72 -68.10 -17.54
N GLY A 1212 6.73 -67.49 -18.73
CA GLY A 1212 7.94 -67.03 -19.43
C GLY A 1212 7.98 -65.52 -19.65
N VAL A 1213 9.17 -64.90 -19.55
CA VAL A 1213 9.39 -63.51 -19.99
C VAL A 1213 9.28 -63.47 -21.51
N GLN A 1214 8.10 -63.09 -22.04
CA GLN A 1214 7.96 -62.80 -23.46
C GLN A 1214 8.62 -61.44 -23.75
N LYS A 1215 9.84 -61.48 -24.27
CA LYS A 1215 10.44 -60.34 -24.97
C LYS A 1215 9.86 -60.32 -26.39
N SER A 1216 8.80 -59.54 -26.63
CA SER A 1216 8.40 -59.24 -28.01
C SER A 1216 9.45 -58.32 -28.62
N GLY A 1217 10.10 -58.74 -29.71
CA GLY A 1217 10.84 -57.81 -30.55
C GLY A 1217 9.89 -56.73 -31.07
N LEU A 1218 10.35 -55.48 -31.15
CA LEU A 1218 9.59 -54.42 -31.79
C LEU A 1218 9.37 -54.80 -33.27
N HIS A 1219 8.12 -54.86 -33.71
CA HIS A 1219 7.80 -55.14 -35.10
C HIS A 1219 7.93 -53.84 -35.90
N PHE A 1220 9.07 -53.66 -36.56
CA PHE A 1220 9.43 -52.42 -37.26
C PHE A 1220 8.89 -52.30 -38.69
N ALA A 1221 8.00 -53.21 -39.13
CA ALA A 1221 7.39 -53.20 -40.47
C ALA A 1221 8.40 -52.96 -41.63
N GLY A 1222 9.60 -53.53 -41.54
CA GLY A 1222 10.65 -53.41 -42.56
C GLY A 1222 11.77 -52.38 -42.27
N ALA A 1223 11.64 -51.56 -41.22
CA ALA A 1223 12.72 -50.68 -40.76
C ALA A 1223 13.63 -51.37 -39.73
N THR A 1224 14.85 -50.87 -39.56
CA THR A 1224 15.83 -51.46 -38.64
C THR A 1224 15.66 -50.92 -37.22
N PRO A 1225 16.08 -51.66 -36.17
CA PRO A 1225 16.08 -51.15 -34.79
C PRO A 1225 16.86 -49.82 -34.65
N ASP A 1226 17.82 -49.59 -35.53
CA ASP A 1226 18.64 -48.38 -35.59
C ASP A 1226 17.84 -47.17 -36.08
N ASP A 1227 16.84 -47.38 -36.94
CA ASP A 1227 15.92 -46.34 -37.40
C ASP A 1227 15.01 -45.80 -36.28
N PHE A 1228 14.90 -46.53 -35.17
CA PHE A 1228 14.05 -46.17 -34.04
C PHE A 1228 14.82 -45.96 -32.72
N ARG A 1229 16.15 -45.80 -32.79
CA ARG A 1229 16.94 -45.42 -31.60
C ARG A 1229 16.39 -44.10 -31.03
N PRO A 1230 16.35 -43.93 -29.69
CA PRO A 1230 15.92 -42.67 -29.07
C PRO A 1230 16.68 -41.45 -29.61
N GLU A 1231 17.94 -41.63 -29.98
CA GLU A 1231 18.85 -40.62 -30.54
C GLU A 1231 18.56 -40.29 -32.02
N ALA A 1232 17.77 -41.13 -32.71
CA ALA A 1232 17.44 -41.01 -34.13
C ALA A 1232 15.97 -40.57 -34.40
N GLY A 1233 15.24 -40.15 -33.36
CA GLY A 1233 13.84 -39.68 -33.50
C GLY A 1233 12.77 -40.78 -33.51
N GLY A 1234 13.12 -42.01 -33.13
CA GLY A 1234 12.27 -43.21 -33.24
C GLY A 1234 11.06 -43.36 -32.32
N ARG A 1235 10.69 -42.34 -31.54
CA ARG A 1235 9.63 -42.45 -30.53
C ARG A 1235 8.43 -41.62 -30.96
N VAL A 1236 7.24 -42.19 -30.85
CA VAL A 1236 5.99 -41.44 -31.03
C VAL A 1236 5.94 -40.38 -29.92
N GLY A 1237 6.22 -39.13 -30.28
CA GLY A 1237 6.11 -38.00 -29.38
C GLY A 1237 4.70 -37.86 -28.84
N THR A 1238 4.57 -37.18 -27.71
CA THR A 1238 3.30 -36.97 -27.01
C THR A 1238 2.26 -36.25 -27.87
N ALA A 1239 2.68 -35.38 -28.78
CA ALA A 1239 1.82 -34.74 -29.78
C ALA A 1239 1.25 -35.75 -30.81
N ASN A 1240 2.04 -36.77 -31.16
CA ASN A 1240 1.72 -37.73 -32.22
C ASN A 1240 0.92 -38.93 -31.71
N LEU A 1241 0.69 -39.04 -30.39
CA LEU A 1241 0.01 -40.18 -29.77
C LEU A 1241 -1.44 -40.34 -30.25
N PHE A 1242 -2.09 -39.23 -30.58
CA PHE A 1242 -3.48 -39.20 -31.05
C PHE A 1242 -3.59 -38.88 -32.55
N GLU A 1243 -2.46 -38.85 -33.28
CA GLU A 1243 -2.46 -38.65 -34.73
C GLU A 1243 -2.83 -39.93 -35.47
N SER A 1244 -3.27 -39.77 -36.73
CA SER A 1244 -3.45 -40.94 -37.62
C SER A 1244 -2.13 -41.70 -37.74
N PRO A 1245 -2.14 -43.04 -37.84
CA PRO A 1245 -0.92 -43.84 -38.02
C PRO A 1245 -0.03 -43.31 -39.15
N THR A 1246 -0.64 -42.88 -40.26
CA THR A 1246 0.05 -42.25 -41.40
C THR A 1246 0.72 -40.92 -41.07
N ALA A 1247 0.10 -40.05 -40.27
CA ALA A 1247 0.67 -38.77 -39.87
C ALA A 1247 1.81 -38.96 -38.85
N ALA A 1248 1.61 -39.83 -37.86
CA ALA A 1248 2.64 -40.20 -36.90
C ALA A 1248 3.87 -40.81 -37.58
N ILE A 1249 3.68 -41.72 -38.54
CA ILE A 1249 4.77 -42.32 -39.33
C ILE A 1249 5.47 -41.26 -40.20
N ARG A 1250 4.74 -40.36 -40.88
CA ARG A 1250 5.34 -39.27 -41.65
C ARG A 1250 6.16 -38.32 -40.77
N GLY A 1251 5.66 -37.98 -39.59
CA GLY A 1251 6.38 -37.14 -38.63
C GLY A 1251 7.70 -37.77 -38.16
N LEU A 1252 7.68 -39.08 -37.90
CA LEU A 1252 8.89 -39.85 -37.55
C LEU A 1252 9.90 -39.92 -38.71
N LEU A 1253 9.42 -39.99 -39.96
CA LEU A 1253 10.28 -40.08 -41.16
C LEU A 1253 10.83 -38.71 -41.62
N ALA A 1254 10.09 -37.63 -41.42
CA ALA A 1254 10.48 -36.27 -41.84
C ALA A 1254 11.68 -35.69 -41.06
N GLY A 1255 12.00 -36.24 -39.88
CA GLY A 1255 13.14 -35.82 -39.06
C GLY A 1255 14.51 -36.35 -39.52
N LYS A 1256 14.59 -37.17 -40.58
CA LYS A 1256 15.87 -37.67 -41.10
C LYS A 1256 16.49 -36.66 -42.08
N PRO A 1257 17.72 -36.15 -41.84
CA PRO A 1257 18.46 -35.43 -42.89
C PRO A 1257 18.72 -36.39 -44.06
N ALA A 1258 18.48 -35.92 -45.29
CA ALA A 1258 18.81 -36.67 -46.49
C ALA A 1258 20.31 -36.99 -46.49
N LYS A 1259 20.66 -38.28 -46.44
CA LYS A 1259 22.05 -38.71 -46.66
C LYS A 1259 22.44 -38.30 -48.08
N ALA A 1260 23.44 -37.42 -48.19
CA ALA A 1260 24.10 -37.11 -49.44
C ALA A 1260 24.73 -38.38 -50.02
N ASN A 1261 24.42 -38.65 -51.29
CA ASN A 1261 25.19 -39.59 -52.11
C ASN A 1261 26.57 -38.97 -52.35
N GLU A 1262 27.62 -39.50 -51.72
CA GLU A 1262 28.97 -39.44 -52.27
C GLU A 1262 29.32 -40.84 -52.78
N GLN A 1263 29.17 -41.03 -54.09
CA GLN A 1263 29.98 -41.94 -54.88
C GLN A 1263 31.06 -41.10 -55.57
N HIS A 1264 32.29 -41.63 -55.53
CA HIS A 1264 33.58 -41.15 -56.07
C HIS A 1264 34.46 -40.27 -55.17
#